data_AF-A0A8H6V6V8-F1
#
_entry.id   AF-A0A8H6V6V8-F1
#
_cell.length_a   1.000
_cell.length_b   1.000
_cell.length_c   1.000
_cell.angle_alpha   90.00
_cell.angle_beta   90.00
_cell.angle_gamma   90.00
#
_symmetry.space_group_name_H-M   'P 1'
#
loop_
_entity.id
_entity.type
_entity.pdbx_description
1 polymer ?
#
loop_
_entity_poly.entity_id
_entity_poly.type
_entity_poly.pdbx_seq_one_letter_code
_entity_poly.pdbx_strand_id
1 'polypeptide(L)'
;MAANFFNNKARAAAAAASTSSKQKPTDGKEEQTRLQPWVEKYRPKTLDDVAAQDHTTKVLQRTLQASNLPHMLFYGPPGTGKTSTILALAKSLFGPALYRSRILELNASDERGIGIVREKVKGFARTQLSQPTGLDPSYFEQYPCPPFKIIILDEADSMTQDAQSALRRTMEQYSRITRFCLVCNYVTRIIEPLASRCSKFRFKPLDNSAAAERLAHIAKLENLKLDEGVIDKLITCGEGDLRRAITYMQSAARLVGAGRPTGQKDGDEDSEMADASSEAITVRMIEEIAGVVPESVIDRLVQAMQPKKLGSSYEAVSAVVTDIVADGWSAGQLVLQYDLKHGHLGPSAMPHNHVWDPLALLSEESAYRIEFRKTRMAAPESPKEYPAMTPAPRYLTGKKEEIKEFLDKFDVFLFDCDGVLWSGDHLFPGTVETLEMLRSNGMRTPAGEKLRARYSYPPGKQVVFVTNNSTKSRADYKKKLEKLGIPSTTEEIFSSSYSASIYISRILKLPENKRKVFVIGETGIEQELQTENVPFIGGTDPAYRREVRPEDYKLIAAGDPSLLDPEVGVVLVGLDFHLNYLKLALAYHYIKRGAGFLATNIDSTLPNSGTLFPGAGSMSAPLIMMLGQEPVSLGKPNQAMMDAIEGKFKFDRSRTCMVGDRANTDIRFGLEGKLGGTLGVLTGVSSKEDFLAGPIRPSVYLDKLSDLLEAK
;
A
#
# COMPACT_ATOMS: atom_id res chain seq x y z
N MET A 1 -34.48 -11.66 -46.20
CA MET A 1 -33.35 -11.12 -47.00
C MET A 1 -32.38 -10.46 -46.04
N ALA A 2 -31.17 -11.01 -45.93
CA ALA A 2 -30.12 -10.46 -45.09
C ALA A 2 -29.50 -9.24 -45.78
N ALA A 3 -29.92 -8.04 -45.39
CA ALA A 3 -29.26 -6.81 -45.81
C ALA A 3 -28.03 -6.57 -44.91
N ASN A 4 -26.88 -6.33 -45.53
CA ASN A 4 -25.59 -6.10 -44.87
C ASN A 4 -25.68 -5.03 -43.76
N PHE A 5 -25.63 -5.50 -42.51
CA PHE A 5 -25.71 -4.72 -41.26
C PHE A 5 -24.49 -3.79 -41.01
N PHE A 6 -23.43 -3.90 -41.81
CA PHE A 6 -22.17 -3.17 -41.63
C PHE A 6 -21.74 -2.50 -42.93
N ASN A 7 -22.23 -1.29 -43.19
CA ASN A 7 -21.56 -0.37 -44.11
C ASN A 7 -21.02 0.82 -43.30
N ASN A 8 -19.97 0.56 -42.50
CA ASN A 8 -19.38 1.52 -41.56
C ASN A 8 -18.74 2.73 -42.24
N LYS A 9 -18.33 2.62 -43.51
CA LYS A 9 -17.77 3.75 -44.29
C LYS A 9 -18.81 4.85 -44.54
N ALA A 10 -20.07 4.49 -44.81
CA ALA A 10 -21.14 5.46 -45.00
C ALA A 10 -21.53 6.16 -43.68
N ARG A 11 -21.46 5.45 -42.55
CA ARG A 11 -21.77 5.98 -41.21
C ARG A 11 -20.66 6.88 -40.65
N ALA A 12 -19.39 6.58 -40.93
CA ALA A 12 -18.27 7.47 -40.61
C ALA A 12 -18.34 8.80 -41.39
N ALA A 13 -18.73 8.74 -42.66
CA ALA A 13 -18.97 9.94 -43.48
C ALA A 13 -20.15 10.79 -42.98
N ALA A 14 -21.24 10.16 -42.52
CA ALA A 14 -22.40 10.86 -41.97
C ALA A 14 -22.13 11.50 -40.59
N ALA A 15 -21.32 10.86 -39.73
CA ALA A 15 -20.88 11.43 -38.45
C ALA A 15 -19.87 12.60 -38.64
N ALA A 16 -19.10 12.59 -39.73
CA ALA A 16 -18.27 13.71 -40.14
C ALA A 16 -19.08 14.85 -40.79
N ALA A 17 -20.23 14.55 -41.40
CA ALA A 17 -21.11 15.55 -42.01
C ALA A 17 -22.00 16.29 -41.00
N SER A 18 -22.41 15.66 -39.89
CA SER A 18 -23.17 16.34 -38.82
C SER A 18 -22.32 17.32 -37.99
N THR A 19 -21.00 17.30 -38.17
CA THR A 19 -20.05 18.25 -37.58
C THR A 19 -19.76 19.47 -38.47
N SER A 20 -20.37 19.58 -39.65
CA SER A 20 -20.16 20.70 -40.59
C SER A 20 -21.27 21.76 -40.62
N SER A 21 -22.07 21.91 -39.56
CA SER A 21 -22.89 23.12 -39.40
C SER A 21 -21.99 24.27 -38.92
N LYS A 22 -21.58 25.14 -39.85
CA LYS A 22 -20.77 26.34 -39.60
C LYS A 22 -21.37 27.21 -38.49
N GLN A 23 -20.85 27.06 -37.28
CA GLN A 23 -20.79 28.15 -36.30
C GLN A 23 -19.33 28.59 -36.22
N LYS A 24 -19.07 29.89 -36.45
CA LYS A 24 -17.74 30.50 -36.27
C LYS A 24 -17.19 30.10 -34.89
N PRO A 25 -16.00 29.50 -34.79
CA PRO A 25 -15.40 29.23 -33.49
C PRO A 25 -15.09 30.57 -32.83
N THR A 26 -15.51 30.72 -31.58
CA THR A 26 -14.98 31.75 -30.69
C THR A 26 -13.57 31.34 -30.27
N ASP A 27 -12.62 32.28 -30.30
CA ASP A 27 -11.16 32.07 -30.20
C ASP A 27 -10.67 31.18 -29.03
N GLY A 28 -11.47 30.99 -27.97
CA GLY A 28 -11.11 30.18 -26.81
C GLY A 28 -11.19 28.65 -26.97
N LYS A 29 -11.88 28.10 -27.98
CA LYS A 29 -11.98 26.62 -28.17
C LYS A 29 -10.79 26.02 -28.93
N GLU A 30 -10.16 26.79 -29.82
CA GLU A 30 -8.97 26.33 -30.56
C GLU A 30 -7.74 26.27 -29.66
N GLU A 31 -7.59 27.19 -28.71
CA GLU A 31 -6.52 27.17 -27.69
C GLU A 31 -6.59 25.94 -26.76
N GLN A 32 -7.78 25.58 -26.28
CA GLN A 32 -7.97 24.39 -25.42
C GLN A 32 -7.64 23.08 -26.14
N THR A 33 -7.87 23.01 -27.45
CA THR A 33 -7.57 21.81 -28.26
C THR A 33 -6.07 21.66 -28.53
N ARG A 34 -5.31 22.77 -28.49
CA ARG A 34 -3.86 22.79 -28.71
C ARG A 34 -3.05 22.35 -27.48
N LEU A 35 -3.61 22.53 -26.28
CA LEU A 35 -2.99 22.17 -25.00
C LEU A 35 -3.25 20.72 -24.56
N GLN A 36 -4.16 20.01 -25.23
CA GLN A 36 -4.51 18.64 -24.86
C GLN A 36 -3.36 17.64 -25.16
N PRO A 37 -2.99 16.76 -24.22
CA PRO A 37 -2.02 15.68 -24.48
C PRO A 37 -2.43 14.81 -25.67
N TRP A 38 -1.46 14.42 -26.52
CA TRP A 38 -1.72 13.66 -27.74
C TRP A 38 -2.35 12.29 -27.46
N VAL A 39 -2.02 11.70 -26.31
CA VAL A 39 -2.65 10.47 -25.81
C VAL A 39 -4.18 10.57 -25.78
N GLU A 40 -4.73 11.70 -25.32
CA GLU A 40 -6.17 11.92 -25.25
C GLU A 40 -6.74 12.42 -26.58
N LYS A 41 -6.02 13.31 -27.28
CA LYS A 41 -6.40 13.85 -28.59
C LYS A 41 -6.62 12.74 -29.62
N TYR A 42 -5.73 11.74 -29.62
CA TYR A 42 -5.75 10.61 -30.56
C TYR A 42 -6.36 9.34 -29.96
N ARG A 43 -7.09 9.45 -28.85
CA ARG A 43 -7.84 8.32 -28.29
C ARG A 43 -8.87 7.83 -29.32
N PRO A 44 -8.91 6.52 -29.65
CA PRO A 44 -9.87 5.94 -30.60
C PRO A 44 -11.31 6.36 -30.30
N LYS A 45 -12.02 6.85 -31.33
CA LYS A 45 -13.41 7.31 -31.21
C LYS A 45 -14.40 6.23 -31.64
N THR A 46 -13.99 5.37 -32.57
CA THR A 46 -14.76 4.22 -33.05
C THR A 46 -14.03 2.91 -32.79
N LEU A 47 -14.75 1.79 -32.86
CA LEU A 47 -14.16 0.45 -32.70
C LEU A 47 -13.19 0.10 -33.83
N ASP A 48 -13.38 0.69 -35.01
CA ASP A 48 -12.52 0.47 -36.18
C ASP A 48 -11.18 1.25 -36.05
N ASP A 49 -11.12 2.26 -35.16
CA ASP A 49 -9.91 3.04 -34.87
C ASP A 49 -8.97 2.36 -33.84
N VAL A 50 -9.38 1.24 -33.24
CA VAL A 50 -8.59 0.52 -32.22
C VAL A 50 -7.58 -0.39 -32.91
N ALA A 51 -6.30 -0.01 -32.86
CA ALA A 51 -5.21 -0.77 -33.47
C ALA A 51 -4.96 -2.13 -32.78
N ALA A 52 -4.65 -3.16 -33.58
CA ALA A 52 -4.09 -4.46 -33.17
C ALA A 52 -4.88 -5.33 -32.17
N GLN A 53 -6.21 -5.17 -32.09
CA GLN A 53 -7.06 -6.03 -31.24
C GLN A 53 -8.19 -6.71 -32.03
N ASP A 54 -7.89 -7.13 -33.26
CA ASP A 54 -8.86 -7.70 -34.22
C ASP A 54 -9.71 -8.84 -33.66
N HIS A 55 -9.11 -9.71 -32.85
CA HIS A 55 -9.85 -10.82 -32.26
C HIS A 55 -10.90 -10.32 -31.27
N THR A 56 -10.52 -9.40 -30.38
CA THR A 56 -11.39 -8.81 -29.36
C THR A 56 -12.46 -7.92 -30.00
N THR A 57 -12.11 -7.09 -30.96
CA THR A 57 -13.06 -6.20 -31.66
C THR A 57 -14.06 -6.99 -32.50
N LYS A 58 -13.65 -8.04 -33.21
CA LYS A 58 -14.57 -8.92 -33.97
C LYS A 58 -15.54 -9.67 -33.05
N VAL A 59 -15.08 -10.17 -31.90
CA VAL A 59 -15.95 -10.84 -30.92
C VAL A 59 -16.92 -9.83 -30.29
N LEU A 60 -16.46 -8.64 -29.93
CA LEU A 60 -17.32 -7.57 -29.42
C LEU A 60 -18.36 -7.15 -30.46
N GLN A 61 -17.97 -6.95 -31.72
CA GLN A 61 -18.88 -6.61 -32.82
C GLN A 61 -19.96 -7.69 -33.03
N ARG A 62 -19.61 -8.97 -32.95
CA ARG A 62 -20.61 -10.07 -33.00
C ARG A 62 -21.52 -10.08 -31.77
N THR A 63 -20.97 -9.78 -30.59
CA THR A 63 -21.74 -9.72 -29.34
C THR A 63 -22.68 -8.52 -29.32
N LEU A 64 -22.34 -7.42 -30.00
CA LEU A 64 -23.22 -6.27 -30.20
C LEU A 64 -24.42 -6.57 -31.10
N GLN A 65 -24.25 -7.45 -32.09
CA GLN A 65 -25.34 -7.89 -32.96
C GLN A 65 -26.32 -8.79 -32.20
N ALA A 66 -25.87 -9.47 -31.14
CA ALA A 66 -26.73 -10.22 -30.25
C ALA A 66 -27.48 -9.26 -29.30
N SER A 67 -28.78 -9.51 -29.09
CA SER A 67 -29.64 -8.69 -28.22
C SER A 67 -29.26 -8.73 -26.73
N ASN A 68 -28.25 -9.52 -26.34
CA ASN A 68 -27.85 -9.71 -24.95
C ASN A 68 -26.33 -9.58 -24.78
N LEU A 69 -25.87 -8.37 -24.44
CA LEU A 69 -24.49 -8.11 -24.05
C LEU A 69 -24.24 -8.68 -22.63
N PRO A 70 -23.26 -9.58 -22.40
CA PRO A 70 -22.93 -10.04 -21.05
C PRO A 70 -22.19 -8.96 -20.25
N HIS A 71 -21.96 -9.21 -18.95
CA HIS A 71 -20.94 -8.44 -18.22
C HIS A 71 -19.57 -8.73 -18.82
N MET A 72 -18.68 -7.75 -18.81
CA MET A 72 -17.38 -7.83 -19.51
C MET A 72 -16.24 -7.54 -18.53
N LEU A 73 -15.13 -8.25 -18.73
CA LEU A 73 -13.87 -8.03 -18.01
C LEU A 73 -12.75 -7.86 -19.02
N PHE A 74 -12.22 -6.65 -19.12
CA PHE A 74 -11.12 -6.29 -20.00
C PHE A 74 -9.82 -6.29 -19.19
N TYR A 75 -8.88 -7.15 -19.55
CA TYR A 75 -7.61 -7.26 -18.82
C TYR A 75 -6.41 -7.36 -19.75
N GLY A 76 -5.27 -6.86 -19.31
CA GLY A 76 -4.03 -6.88 -20.09
C GLY A 76 -3.07 -5.75 -19.70
N PRO A 77 -1.88 -5.69 -20.29
CA PRO A 77 -0.88 -4.65 -20.01
C PRO A 77 -1.40 -3.21 -20.21
N PRO A 78 -0.78 -2.19 -19.59
CA PRO A 78 -1.13 -0.79 -19.83
C PRO A 78 -0.93 -0.40 -21.31
N GLY A 79 -1.62 0.65 -21.76
CA GLY A 79 -1.44 1.15 -23.13
C GLY A 79 -2.06 0.31 -24.26
N THR A 80 -2.67 -0.84 -23.96
CA THR A 80 -3.23 -1.78 -24.95
C THR A 80 -4.62 -1.41 -25.49
N GLY A 81 -5.20 -0.28 -25.08
CA GLY A 81 -6.48 0.21 -25.60
C GLY A 81 -7.74 -0.30 -24.90
N LYS A 82 -7.64 -0.90 -23.70
CA LYS A 82 -8.77 -1.42 -22.91
C LYS A 82 -9.88 -0.37 -22.69
N THR A 83 -9.55 0.74 -22.02
CA THR A 83 -10.47 1.86 -21.75
C THR A 83 -10.98 2.50 -23.03
N SER A 84 -10.12 2.67 -24.04
CA SER A 84 -10.52 3.24 -25.33
C SER A 84 -11.56 2.37 -26.06
N THR A 85 -11.42 1.04 -25.98
CA THR A 85 -12.34 0.10 -26.64
C THR A 85 -13.74 0.15 -26.03
N ILE A 86 -13.86 0.17 -24.70
CA ILE A 86 -15.17 0.25 -24.04
C ILE A 86 -15.85 1.60 -24.25
N LEU A 87 -15.09 2.70 -24.24
CA LEU A 87 -15.64 4.03 -24.49
C LEU A 87 -16.11 4.17 -25.95
N ALA A 88 -15.33 3.65 -26.92
CA ALA A 88 -15.74 3.60 -28.32
C ALA A 88 -17.00 2.74 -28.51
N LEU A 89 -17.05 1.56 -27.87
CA LEU A 89 -18.22 0.69 -27.86
C LEU A 89 -19.47 1.42 -27.36
N ALA A 90 -19.34 2.11 -26.23
CA ALA A 90 -20.44 2.78 -25.58
C ALA A 90 -20.95 3.99 -26.41
N LYS A 91 -20.05 4.73 -27.07
CA LYS A 91 -20.39 5.77 -28.04
C LYS A 91 -21.12 5.20 -29.26
N SER A 92 -20.67 4.07 -29.80
CA SER A 92 -21.34 3.40 -30.92
C SER A 92 -22.71 2.81 -30.57
N LEU A 93 -22.96 2.49 -29.29
CA LEU A 93 -24.23 1.93 -28.83
C LEU A 93 -25.31 2.99 -28.54
N PHE A 94 -24.94 4.06 -27.83
CA PHE A 94 -25.90 5.04 -27.31
C PHE A 94 -25.83 6.40 -28.00
N GLY A 95 -24.77 6.67 -28.77
CA GLY A 95 -24.50 7.96 -29.39
C GLY A 95 -24.34 9.11 -28.37
N PRO A 96 -24.11 10.35 -28.82
CA PRO A 96 -23.79 11.47 -27.92
C PRO A 96 -24.95 11.92 -27.02
N ALA A 97 -26.21 11.75 -27.46
CA ALA A 97 -27.37 12.24 -26.72
C ALA A 97 -27.70 11.37 -25.49
N LEU A 98 -27.56 10.04 -25.60
CA LEU A 98 -27.86 9.10 -24.52
C LEU A 98 -26.61 8.63 -23.75
N TYR A 99 -25.41 9.08 -24.14
CA TYR A 99 -24.16 8.70 -23.49
C TYR A 99 -24.17 9.00 -21.99
N ARG A 100 -24.46 10.25 -21.61
CA ARG A 100 -24.43 10.70 -20.21
C ARG A 100 -25.54 10.11 -19.34
N SER A 101 -26.66 9.69 -19.94
CA SER A 101 -27.79 9.13 -19.20
C SER A 101 -27.69 7.61 -19.02
N ARG A 102 -27.00 6.91 -19.95
CA ARG A 102 -26.91 5.44 -19.96
C ARG A 102 -25.55 4.88 -19.56
N ILE A 103 -24.52 5.71 -19.46
CA ILE A 103 -23.16 5.28 -19.08
C ILE A 103 -22.71 5.98 -17.82
N LEU A 104 -22.21 5.21 -16.87
CA LEU A 104 -21.46 5.69 -15.72
C LEU A 104 -20.02 5.20 -15.85
N GLU A 105 -19.09 6.12 -16.03
CA GLU A 105 -17.64 5.88 -16.01
C GLU A 105 -17.11 6.29 -14.64
N LEU A 106 -16.40 5.38 -13.97
CA LEU A 106 -15.71 5.66 -12.71
C LEU A 106 -14.29 5.09 -12.78
N ASN A 107 -13.30 5.91 -12.44
CA ASN A 107 -11.96 5.42 -12.14
C ASN A 107 -11.90 5.00 -10.67
N ALA A 108 -11.66 3.71 -10.42
CA ALA A 108 -11.72 3.16 -9.08
C ALA A 108 -10.57 3.63 -8.16
N SER A 109 -9.44 4.09 -8.73
CA SER A 109 -8.27 4.55 -7.99
C SER A 109 -8.41 6.00 -7.47
N ASP A 110 -9.07 6.89 -8.23
CA ASP A 110 -9.20 8.31 -7.88
C ASP A 110 -10.30 8.59 -6.85
N GLU A 111 -11.41 7.83 -6.88
CA GLU A 111 -12.52 7.98 -5.93
C GLU A 111 -12.24 7.20 -4.62
N ARG A 112 -11.30 7.71 -3.81
CA ARG A 112 -10.72 7.13 -2.57
C ARG A 112 -11.68 6.79 -1.40
N GLY A 113 -12.99 6.73 -1.63
CA GLY A 113 -13.97 6.29 -0.62
C GLY A 113 -14.66 4.99 -1.01
N ILE A 114 -14.35 3.89 -0.31
CA ILE A 114 -15.00 2.57 -0.48
C ILE A 114 -16.55 2.68 -0.44
N GLY A 115 -17.07 3.60 0.37
CA GLY A 115 -18.50 3.90 0.46
C GLY A 115 -19.05 4.73 -0.72
N ILE A 116 -18.25 5.63 -1.31
CA ILE A 116 -18.70 6.54 -2.37
C ILE A 116 -18.92 5.78 -3.67
N VAL A 117 -17.97 4.91 -4.05
CA VAL A 117 -18.09 4.07 -5.26
C VAL A 117 -19.29 3.12 -5.12
N ARG A 118 -19.47 2.52 -3.93
CA ARG A 118 -20.62 1.63 -3.65
C ARG A 118 -21.96 2.36 -3.81
N GLU A 119 -22.12 3.52 -3.19
CA GLU A 119 -23.40 4.25 -3.22
C GLU A 119 -23.68 4.86 -4.61
N LYS A 120 -22.67 5.38 -5.32
CA LYS A 120 -22.83 5.87 -6.70
C LYS A 120 -23.21 4.76 -7.67
N VAL A 121 -22.49 3.64 -7.65
CA VAL A 121 -22.77 2.48 -8.52
C VAL A 121 -24.15 1.90 -8.21
N LYS A 122 -24.50 1.75 -6.93
CA LYS A 122 -25.81 1.24 -6.52
C LYS A 122 -26.95 2.20 -6.88
N GLY A 123 -26.74 3.50 -6.68
CA GLY A 123 -27.69 4.56 -7.07
C GLY A 123 -27.96 4.54 -8.56
N PHE A 124 -26.90 4.55 -9.37
CA PHE A 124 -27.03 4.51 -10.82
C PHE A 124 -27.63 3.19 -11.33
N ALA A 125 -27.25 2.04 -10.75
CA ALA A 125 -27.82 0.75 -11.12
C ALA A 125 -29.34 0.67 -10.85
N ARG A 126 -29.81 1.27 -9.75
CA ARG A 126 -31.22 1.30 -9.34
C ARG A 126 -32.11 2.22 -10.19
N THR A 127 -31.57 3.32 -10.73
CA THR A 127 -32.34 4.28 -11.53
C THR A 127 -33.02 3.59 -12.73
N GLN A 128 -34.32 3.79 -12.94
CA GLN A 128 -35.01 3.22 -14.10
C GLN A 128 -34.54 3.87 -15.39
N LEU A 129 -34.62 3.13 -16.51
CA LEU A 129 -34.27 3.65 -17.83
C LEU A 129 -35.22 4.81 -18.18
N SER A 130 -34.67 6.02 -18.33
CA SER A 130 -35.42 7.15 -18.87
C SER A 130 -35.78 6.87 -20.33
N GLN A 131 -37.07 7.00 -20.67
CA GLN A 131 -37.49 6.98 -22.07
C GLN A 131 -36.93 8.23 -22.77
N PRO A 132 -36.37 8.11 -23.98
CA PRO A 132 -35.86 9.24 -24.74
C PRO A 132 -37.02 10.16 -25.16
N THR A 133 -37.21 11.27 -24.45
CA THR A 133 -38.17 12.31 -24.84
C THR A 133 -37.50 13.31 -25.78
N GLY A 134 -38.08 13.52 -26.98
CA GLY A 134 -37.64 14.54 -27.93
C GLY A 134 -36.49 14.16 -28.87
N LEU A 135 -36.19 12.87 -29.06
CA LEU A 135 -35.20 12.41 -30.05
C LEU A 135 -35.88 12.06 -31.38
N ASP A 136 -35.29 12.55 -32.47
CA ASP A 136 -35.73 12.33 -33.85
C ASP A 136 -35.67 10.83 -34.20
N PRO A 137 -36.66 10.24 -34.91
CA PRO A 137 -36.68 8.81 -35.23
C PRO A 137 -35.44 8.30 -35.98
N SER A 138 -34.78 9.20 -36.74
CA SER A 138 -33.51 8.96 -37.44
C SER A 138 -32.34 8.57 -36.51
N TYR A 139 -32.40 8.98 -35.23
CA TYR A 139 -31.37 8.65 -34.24
C TYR A 139 -31.34 7.14 -33.92
N PHE A 140 -32.51 6.49 -33.89
CA PHE A 140 -32.62 5.05 -33.61
C PHE A 140 -32.22 4.18 -34.79
N GLU A 141 -32.21 4.73 -36.01
CA GLU A 141 -31.65 4.05 -37.19
C GLU A 141 -30.11 4.10 -37.21
N GLN A 142 -29.53 5.15 -36.60
CA GLN A 142 -28.09 5.34 -36.52
C GLN A 142 -27.46 4.61 -35.31
N TYR A 143 -28.16 4.54 -34.17
CA TYR A 143 -27.68 3.93 -32.93
C TYR A 143 -28.69 2.89 -32.37
N PRO A 144 -28.27 1.63 -32.12
CA PRO A 144 -29.18 0.55 -31.73
C PRO A 144 -29.81 0.71 -30.33
N CYS A 145 -29.25 1.57 -29.46
CA CYS A 145 -29.81 2.00 -28.18
C CYS A 145 -30.48 0.88 -27.34
N PRO A 146 -29.74 -0.19 -26.97
CA PRO A 146 -30.32 -1.34 -26.29
C PRO A 146 -30.93 -0.99 -24.91
N PRO A 147 -31.90 -1.77 -24.40
CA PRO A 147 -32.65 -1.46 -23.17
C PRO A 147 -31.88 -1.84 -21.90
N PHE A 148 -30.61 -1.42 -21.81
CA PHE A 148 -29.79 -1.53 -20.60
C PHE A 148 -28.84 -0.35 -20.48
N LYS A 149 -28.32 -0.13 -19.27
CA LYS A 149 -27.25 0.85 -18.97
C LYS A 149 -25.90 0.15 -18.86
N ILE A 150 -24.81 0.89 -19.00
CA ILE A 150 -23.46 0.36 -18.82
C ILE A 150 -22.78 1.10 -17.67
N ILE A 151 -22.15 0.35 -16.76
CA ILE A 151 -21.24 0.88 -15.74
C ILE A 151 -19.83 0.41 -16.11
N ILE A 152 -18.92 1.37 -16.30
CA ILE A 152 -17.52 1.15 -16.61
C ILE A 152 -16.74 1.46 -15.33
N LEU A 153 -16.07 0.45 -14.79
CA LEU A 153 -15.16 0.60 -13.66
C LEU A 153 -13.73 0.41 -14.18
N ASP A 154 -13.02 1.52 -14.35
CA ASP A 154 -11.61 1.50 -14.72
C ASP A 154 -10.71 1.27 -13.51
N GLU A 155 -9.57 0.64 -13.74
CA GLU A 155 -8.62 0.23 -12.69
C GLU A 155 -9.26 -0.56 -11.54
N ALA A 156 -10.17 -1.49 -11.87
CA ALA A 156 -10.92 -2.30 -10.89
C ALA A 156 -10.02 -3.19 -10.03
N ASP A 157 -8.77 -3.44 -10.45
CA ASP A 157 -7.74 -4.13 -9.67
C ASP A 157 -7.15 -3.29 -8.52
N SER A 158 -7.43 -1.99 -8.48
CA SER A 158 -7.13 -1.12 -7.33
C SER A 158 -8.20 -1.18 -6.23
N MET A 159 -9.37 -1.79 -6.50
CA MET A 159 -10.45 -1.90 -5.51
C MET A 159 -10.15 -2.93 -4.43
N THR A 160 -10.53 -2.63 -3.19
CA THR A 160 -10.48 -3.59 -2.08
C THR A 160 -11.39 -4.79 -2.33
N GLN A 161 -11.03 -5.96 -1.80
CA GLN A 161 -11.82 -7.19 -1.98
C GLN A 161 -13.24 -7.06 -1.41
N ASP A 162 -13.43 -6.28 -0.35
CA ASP A 162 -14.75 -5.99 0.23
C ASP A 162 -15.63 -5.17 -0.73
N ALA A 163 -15.04 -4.17 -1.40
CA ALA A 163 -15.75 -3.36 -2.39
C ALA A 163 -16.16 -4.22 -3.59
N GLN A 164 -15.27 -5.09 -4.06
CA GLN A 164 -15.56 -6.06 -5.12
C GLN A 164 -16.67 -7.04 -4.71
N SER A 165 -16.64 -7.53 -3.47
CA SER A 165 -17.66 -8.43 -2.92
C SER A 165 -19.02 -7.75 -2.78
N ALA A 166 -19.06 -6.45 -2.47
CA ALA A 166 -20.28 -5.65 -2.47
C ALA A 166 -20.84 -5.45 -3.89
N LEU A 167 -19.97 -5.16 -4.86
CA LEU A 167 -20.34 -5.01 -6.28
C LEU A 167 -21.00 -6.27 -6.84
N ARG A 168 -20.53 -7.46 -6.44
CA ARG A 168 -21.11 -8.75 -6.87
C ARG A 168 -22.63 -8.79 -6.68
N ARG A 169 -23.13 -8.40 -5.50
CA ARG A 169 -24.58 -8.40 -5.21
C ARG A 169 -25.34 -7.45 -6.12
N THR A 170 -24.79 -6.26 -6.35
CA THR A 170 -25.38 -5.26 -7.25
C THR A 170 -25.39 -5.74 -8.71
N MET A 171 -24.32 -6.41 -9.15
CA MET A 171 -24.25 -7.02 -10.49
C MET A 171 -25.32 -8.10 -10.69
N GLU A 172 -25.50 -8.99 -9.72
CA GLU A 172 -26.53 -10.04 -9.77
C GLU A 172 -27.95 -9.45 -9.79
N GLN A 173 -28.25 -8.55 -8.85
CA GLN A 173 -29.58 -7.98 -8.66
C GLN A 173 -30.07 -7.15 -9.86
N TYR A 174 -29.17 -6.37 -10.48
CA TYR A 174 -29.52 -5.46 -11.57
C TYR A 174 -29.07 -5.93 -12.96
N SER A 175 -28.65 -7.19 -13.09
CA SER A 175 -28.19 -7.83 -14.34
C SER A 175 -29.16 -7.72 -15.51
N ARG A 176 -30.47 -7.55 -15.27
CA ARG A 176 -31.47 -7.36 -16.34
C ARG A 176 -31.33 -6.00 -17.04
N ILE A 177 -31.13 -4.93 -16.27
CA ILE A 177 -31.20 -3.54 -16.75
C ILE A 177 -29.84 -2.83 -16.80
N THR A 178 -28.80 -3.39 -16.18
CA THR A 178 -27.46 -2.79 -16.08
C THR A 178 -26.41 -3.82 -16.46
N ARG A 179 -25.41 -3.43 -17.26
CA ARG A 179 -24.24 -4.24 -17.63
C ARG A 179 -22.98 -3.61 -17.07
N PHE A 180 -22.12 -4.41 -16.48
CA PHE A 180 -20.85 -3.99 -15.93
C PHE A 180 -19.71 -4.31 -16.90
N CYS A 181 -18.80 -3.36 -17.07
CA CYS A 181 -17.53 -3.55 -17.73
C CYS A 181 -16.42 -3.21 -16.73
N LEU A 182 -15.67 -4.22 -16.32
CA LEU A 182 -14.52 -4.06 -15.42
C LEU A 182 -13.26 -3.99 -16.28
N VAL A 183 -12.42 -2.98 -16.05
CA VAL A 183 -11.11 -2.85 -16.71
C VAL A 183 -10.02 -3.00 -15.64
N CYS A 184 -9.05 -3.88 -15.87
CA CYS A 184 -7.92 -4.08 -14.96
C CYS A 184 -6.63 -4.40 -15.71
N ASN A 185 -5.49 -4.28 -15.04
CA ASN A 185 -4.22 -4.76 -15.59
C ASN A 185 -3.99 -6.24 -15.23
N TYR A 186 -4.33 -6.61 -14.00
CA TYR A 186 -4.13 -7.95 -13.48
C TYR A 186 -5.45 -8.64 -13.12
N VAL A 187 -5.79 -9.70 -13.84
CA VAL A 187 -7.00 -10.50 -13.56
C VAL A 187 -6.96 -11.15 -12.18
N THR A 188 -5.76 -11.47 -11.65
CA THR A 188 -5.56 -12.11 -10.34
C THR A 188 -5.97 -11.23 -9.16
N ARG A 189 -6.08 -9.90 -9.35
CA ARG A 189 -6.54 -8.96 -8.32
C ARG A 189 -8.06 -8.81 -8.28
N ILE A 190 -8.77 -9.42 -9.23
CA ILE A 190 -10.23 -9.48 -9.26
C ILE A 190 -10.68 -10.75 -8.57
N ILE A 191 -11.64 -10.64 -7.64
CA ILE A 191 -12.18 -11.81 -6.95
C ILE A 191 -12.84 -12.76 -7.96
N GLU A 192 -12.62 -14.07 -7.80
CA GLU A 192 -13.15 -15.08 -8.73
C GLU A 192 -14.69 -15.00 -8.90
N PRO A 193 -15.50 -14.70 -7.86
CA PRO A 193 -16.93 -14.52 -8.04
C PRO A 193 -17.33 -13.41 -9.03
N LEU A 194 -16.53 -12.35 -9.19
CA LEU A 194 -16.77 -11.33 -10.22
C LEU A 194 -16.27 -11.81 -11.57
N ALA A 195 -15.05 -12.35 -11.61
CA ALA A 195 -14.42 -12.82 -12.84
C ALA A 195 -15.24 -13.93 -13.53
N SER A 196 -15.90 -14.80 -12.77
CA SER A 196 -16.72 -15.89 -13.30
C SER A 196 -18.04 -15.42 -13.93
N ARG A 197 -18.50 -14.21 -13.61
CA ARG A 197 -19.77 -13.63 -14.12
C ARG A 197 -19.57 -12.70 -15.31
N CYS A 198 -18.32 -12.46 -15.69
CA CYS A 198 -17.95 -11.61 -16.81
C CYS A 198 -17.36 -12.44 -17.96
N SER A 199 -17.70 -12.07 -19.19
CA SER A 199 -16.97 -12.51 -20.36
C SER A 199 -15.59 -11.86 -20.36
N LYS A 200 -14.54 -12.69 -20.40
CA LYS A 200 -13.14 -12.27 -20.25
C LYS A 200 -12.55 -11.93 -21.61
N PHE A 201 -12.08 -10.69 -21.78
CA PHE A 201 -11.41 -10.22 -22.98
C PHE A 201 -9.97 -9.86 -22.64
N ARG A 202 -9.02 -10.65 -23.18
CA ARG A 202 -7.59 -10.43 -23.00
C ARG A 202 -7.06 -9.49 -24.06
N PHE A 203 -6.54 -8.35 -23.63
CA PHE A 203 -5.81 -7.41 -24.47
C PHE A 203 -4.34 -7.80 -24.44
N LYS A 204 -3.81 -8.18 -25.60
CA LYS A 204 -2.38 -8.50 -25.76
C LYS A 204 -1.58 -7.20 -25.93
N PRO A 205 -0.28 -7.19 -25.61
CA PRO A 205 0.63 -6.16 -26.12
C PRO A 205 0.41 -5.94 -27.61
N LEU A 206 0.53 -4.69 -28.06
CA LEU A 206 0.32 -4.36 -29.46
C LEU A 206 1.48 -4.89 -30.30
N ASP A 207 1.17 -5.48 -31.45
CA ASP A 207 2.19 -5.89 -32.41
C ASP A 207 2.91 -4.65 -32.96
N ASN A 208 4.22 -4.76 -33.15
CA ASN A 208 5.08 -3.65 -33.59
C ASN A 208 4.58 -3.00 -34.89
N SER A 209 4.04 -3.80 -35.82
CA SER A 209 3.48 -3.30 -37.09
C SER A 209 2.30 -2.35 -36.88
N ALA A 210 1.35 -2.71 -36.00
CA ALA A 210 0.16 -1.91 -35.77
C ALA A 210 0.45 -0.64 -34.94
N ALA A 211 1.42 -0.73 -34.02
CA ALA A 211 1.94 0.44 -33.32
C ALA A 211 2.63 1.41 -34.29
N ALA A 212 3.43 0.90 -35.23
CA ALA A 212 4.11 1.70 -36.25
C ALA A 212 3.11 2.45 -37.14
N GLU A 213 2.08 1.76 -37.65
CA GLU A 213 1.02 2.37 -38.47
C GLU A 213 0.32 3.52 -37.73
N ARG A 214 0.01 3.32 -36.43
CA ARG A 214 -0.67 4.33 -35.63
C ARG A 214 0.23 5.53 -35.35
N LEU A 215 1.51 5.31 -35.02
CA LEU A 215 2.48 6.38 -34.81
C LEU A 215 2.73 7.17 -36.10
N ALA A 216 2.87 6.49 -37.24
CA ALA A 216 3.01 7.14 -38.54
C ALA A 216 1.79 7.99 -38.91
N HIS A 217 0.57 7.52 -38.58
CA HIS A 217 -0.65 8.29 -38.78
C HIS A 217 -0.67 9.56 -37.93
N ILE A 218 -0.29 9.48 -36.65
CA ILE A 218 -0.20 10.65 -35.76
C ILE A 218 0.87 11.64 -36.27
N ALA A 219 2.04 11.15 -36.68
CA ALA A 219 3.11 11.97 -37.24
C ALA A 219 2.67 12.75 -38.49
N LYS A 220 1.88 12.12 -39.38
CA LYS A 220 1.29 12.80 -40.54
C LYS A 220 0.29 13.88 -40.15
N LEU A 221 -0.57 13.62 -39.15
CA LEU A 221 -1.58 14.58 -38.71
C LEU A 221 -0.98 15.79 -37.97
N GLU A 222 0.11 15.59 -37.24
CA GLU A 222 0.85 16.66 -36.56
C GLU A 222 1.95 17.29 -37.46
N ASN A 223 2.08 16.84 -38.71
CA ASN A 223 3.07 17.30 -39.68
C ASN A 223 4.53 17.24 -39.17
N LEU A 224 4.91 16.12 -38.56
CA LEU A 224 6.25 15.88 -38.02
C LEU A 224 7.19 15.32 -39.08
N LYS A 225 8.43 15.83 -39.12
CA LYS A 225 9.53 15.22 -39.86
C LYS A 225 10.26 14.24 -38.95
N LEU A 226 10.09 12.95 -39.21
CA LEU A 226 10.77 11.88 -38.49
C LEU A 226 11.95 11.37 -39.30
N ASP A 227 13.08 11.18 -38.63
CA ASP A 227 14.26 10.53 -39.21
C ASP A 227 14.07 9.01 -39.34
N GLU A 228 14.89 8.35 -40.14
CA GLU A 228 14.82 6.89 -40.33
C GLU A 228 15.08 6.14 -39.00
N GLY A 229 14.27 5.11 -38.71
CA GLY A 229 14.39 4.30 -37.49
C GLY A 229 13.78 4.90 -36.21
N VAL A 230 13.28 6.14 -36.23
CA VAL A 230 12.65 6.78 -35.05
C VAL A 230 11.39 6.05 -34.58
N ILE A 231 10.57 5.58 -35.52
CA ILE A 231 9.34 4.84 -35.20
C ILE A 231 9.68 3.51 -34.51
N ASP A 232 10.68 2.78 -35.03
CA ASP A 232 11.11 1.51 -34.44
C ASP A 232 11.71 1.71 -33.05
N LYS A 233 12.47 2.80 -32.84
CA LYS A 233 12.97 3.16 -31.51
C LYS A 233 11.85 3.52 -30.54
N LEU A 234 10.85 4.30 -30.98
CA LEU A 234 9.68 4.63 -30.16
C LEU A 234 8.91 3.39 -29.71
N ILE A 235 8.79 2.38 -30.59
CA ILE A 235 8.14 1.11 -30.27
C ILE A 235 8.98 0.31 -29.27
N THR A 236 10.29 0.23 -29.49
CA THR A 236 11.23 -0.46 -28.60
C THR A 236 11.23 0.15 -27.19
N CYS A 237 11.34 1.48 -27.09
CA CYS A 237 11.28 2.21 -25.82
C CYS A 237 9.88 2.18 -25.17
N GLY A 238 8.84 1.96 -25.96
CA GLY A 238 7.46 1.86 -25.49
C GLY A 238 7.11 0.51 -24.84
N GLU A 239 7.91 -0.54 -25.06
CA GLU A 239 7.71 -1.89 -24.47
C GLU A 239 6.28 -2.45 -24.67
N GLY A 240 5.65 -2.14 -25.80
CA GLY A 240 4.27 -2.53 -26.10
C GLY A 240 3.17 -1.63 -25.49
N ASP A 241 3.56 -0.56 -24.79
CA ASP A 241 2.67 0.52 -24.32
C ASP A 241 2.66 1.70 -25.32
N LEU A 242 1.58 1.77 -26.11
CA LEU A 242 1.40 2.85 -27.09
C LEU A 242 1.21 4.22 -26.44
N ARG A 243 0.71 4.30 -25.20
CA ARG A 243 0.59 5.57 -24.47
C ARG A 243 1.98 6.15 -24.21
N ARG A 244 2.94 5.32 -23.75
CA ARG A 244 4.33 5.73 -23.53
C ARG A 244 4.97 6.22 -24.84
N ALA A 245 4.82 5.46 -25.93
CA ALA A 245 5.36 5.83 -27.24
C ALA A 245 4.81 7.17 -27.75
N ILE A 246 3.50 7.42 -27.64
CA ILE A 246 2.87 8.70 -28.03
C ILE A 246 3.38 9.85 -27.15
N THR A 247 3.54 9.63 -25.84
CA THR A 247 4.08 10.64 -24.92
C THR A 247 5.52 11.00 -25.28
N TYR A 248 6.38 10.02 -25.57
CA TYR A 248 7.76 10.29 -26.00
C TYR A 248 7.81 11.06 -27.31
N MET A 249 6.98 10.68 -28.29
CA MET A 249 6.86 11.39 -29.56
C MET A 249 6.36 12.83 -29.38
N GLN A 250 5.40 13.06 -28.46
CA GLN A 250 4.91 14.40 -28.13
C GLN A 250 5.99 15.27 -27.48
N SER A 251 6.73 14.72 -26.54
CA SER A 251 7.85 15.43 -25.89
C SER A 251 8.94 15.79 -26.89
N ALA A 252 9.29 14.88 -27.80
CA ALA A 252 10.27 15.12 -28.85
C ALA A 252 9.82 16.22 -29.83
N ALA A 253 8.55 16.18 -30.25
CA ALA A 253 7.97 17.22 -31.09
C ALA A 253 7.92 18.59 -30.41
N ARG A 254 7.71 18.64 -29.09
CA ARG A 254 7.76 19.90 -28.32
C ARG A 254 9.17 20.47 -28.23
N LEU A 255 10.19 19.62 -28.09
CA LEU A 255 11.59 20.07 -28.03
C LEU A 255 12.02 20.70 -29.36
N VAL A 256 11.66 20.09 -30.48
CA VAL A 256 11.89 20.63 -31.83
C VAL A 256 11.00 21.86 -32.11
N GLY A 257 9.75 21.87 -31.61
CA GLY A 257 8.82 22.98 -31.79
C GLY A 257 9.09 24.21 -30.91
N ALA A 258 9.78 24.05 -29.79
CA ALA A 258 10.11 25.14 -28.84
C ALA A 258 11.15 26.13 -29.39
N GLY A 259 11.80 25.81 -30.52
CA GLY A 259 12.67 26.74 -31.27
C GLY A 259 11.93 27.82 -32.05
N ARG A 260 10.58 27.83 -32.09
CA ARG A 260 9.80 28.91 -32.71
C ARG A 260 9.14 29.79 -31.65
N PRO A 261 9.58 31.05 -31.46
CA PRO A 261 8.79 32.02 -30.73
C PRO A 261 7.52 32.32 -31.54
N THR A 262 6.37 32.02 -30.96
CA THR A 262 5.10 32.53 -31.44
C THR A 262 5.00 34.02 -31.14
N GLY A 263 5.16 34.86 -32.17
CA GLY A 263 4.60 36.21 -32.19
C GLY A 263 5.54 37.33 -32.68
N GLN A 264 5.65 37.52 -33.99
CA GLN A 264 5.49 38.83 -34.64
C GLN A 264 5.61 38.65 -36.16
N LYS A 265 4.51 38.88 -36.87
CA LYS A 265 4.58 39.41 -38.23
C LYS A 265 4.79 40.90 -38.05
N ASP A 266 6.00 41.37 -38.24
CA ASP A 266 6.25 42.70 -38.79
C ASP A 266 7.53 42.57 -39.62
N GLY A 267 7.47 43.11 -40.85
CA GLY A 267 8.55 43.03 -41.80
C GLY A 267 9.78 43.77 -41.30
N ASP A 268 10.95 43.23 -41.60
CA ASP A 268 11.91 43.92 -42.45
C ASP A 268 13.05 42.96 -42.82
N GLU A 269 13.63 43.27 -43.97
CA GLU A 269 14.68 42.57 -44.68
C GLU A 269 15.96 42.50 -43.83
N ASP A 270 16.42 41.28 -43.55
CA ASP A 270 17.84 40.86 -43.58
C ASP A 270 17.97 39.55 -42.80
N SER A 271 17.91 38.43 -43.52
CA SER A 271 18.31 37.13 -42.99
C SER A 271 19.57 36.69 -43.70
N GLU A 272 20.71 37.00 -43.08
CA GLU A 272 21.97 36.33 -43.30
C GLU A 272 21.80 34.82 -43.13
N MET A 273 22.50 34.09 -43.99
CA MET A 273 22.53 32.64 -44.09
C MET A 273 22.80 31.96 -42.74
N ALA A 274 21.74 31.48 -42.09
CA ALA A 274 21.82 30.45 -41.05
C ALA A 274 21.15 29.18 -41.59
N ASP A 275 21.94 28.11 -41.62
CA ASP A 275 21.64 26.81 -42.21
C ASP A 275 20.22 26.31 -41.88
N ALA A 276 19.43 26.10 -42.93
CA ALA A 276 18.13 25.48 -42.87
C ALA A 276 18.28 23.94 -42.70
N SER A 277 18.86 23.47 -41.59
CA SER A 277 18.62 22.10 -41.17
C SER A 277 17.20 22.05 -40.62
N SER A 278 16.25 21.56 -41.42
CA SER A 278 14.92 21.29 -40.91
C SER A 278 15.04 20.27 -39.79
N GLU A 279 14.92 20.71 -38.54
CA GLU A 279 15.14 19.88 -37.34
C GLU A 279 14.15 18.71 -37.36
N ALA A 280 14.60 17.57 -37.88
CA ALA A 280 13.88 16.32 -37.83
C ALA A 280 14.05 15.74 -36.43
N ILE A 281 13.04 15.02 -35.95
CA ILE A 281 13.16 14.27 -34.71
C ILE A 281 14.11 13.11 -34.99
N THR A 282 15.23 13.04 -34.28
CA THR A 282 16.26 12.00 -34.43
C THR A 282 16.08 10.87 -33.42
N VAL A 283 16.69 9.71 -33.68
CA VAL A 283 16.68 8.55 -32.77
C VAL A 283 17.27 8.91 -31.40
N ARG A 284 18.36 9.69 -31.38
CA ARG A 284 19.06 10.11 -30.16
C ARG A 284 18.17 10.96 -29.24
N MET A 285 17.37 11.86 -29.82
CA MET A 285 16.40 12.65 -29.03
C MET A 285 15.39 11.76 -28.31
N ILE A 286 14.93 10.69 -28.97
CA ILE A 286 14.00 9.72 -28.36
C ILE A 286 14.69 8.93 -27.23
N GLU A 287 15.94 8.53 -27.42
CA GLU A 287 16.71 7.80 -26.40
C GLU A 287 16.92 8.64 -25.13
N GLU A 288 17.28 9.92 -25.29
CA GLU A 288 17.45 10.85 -24.18
C GLU A 288 16.12 11.08 -23.43
N ILE A 289 15.01 11.30 -24.14
CA ILE A 289 13.68 11.49 -23.54
C ILE A 289 13.17 10.22 -22.84
N ALA A 290 13.43 9.05 -23.43
CA ALA A 290 13.03 7.77 -22.85
C ALA A 290 13.94 7.35 -21.68
N GLY A 291 15.03 8.07 -21.41
CA GLY A 291 16.00 7.73 -20.37
C GLY A 291 16.75 6.44 -20.67
N VAL A 292 16.99 6.14 -21.95
CA VAL A 292 17.78 4.98 -22.38
C VAL A 292 19.24 5.24 -22.05
N VAL A 293 19.88 4.31 -21.34
CA VAL A 293 21.30 4.43 -21.00
C VAL A 293 22.12 4.28 -22.29
N PRO A 294 23.08 5.18 -22.58
CA PRO A 294 23.92 5.07 -23.76
C PRO A 294 24.73 3.77 -23.75
N GLU A 295 24.86 3.12 -24.91
CA GLU A 295 25.59 1.85 -25.02
C GLU A 295 27.04 1.95 -24.54
N SER A 296 27.68 3.11 -24.73
CA SER A 296 29.03 3.37 -24.25
C SER A 296 29.19 3.28 -22.73
N VAL A 297 28.12 3.57 -21.99
CA VAL A 297 28.09 3.47 -20.52
C VAL A 297 27.94 2.01 -20.10
N ILE A 298 27.07 1.26 -20.79
CA ILE A 298 26.91 -0.19 -20.57
C ILE A 298 28.23 -0.90 -20.87
N ASP A 299 28.84 -0.63 -22.02
CA ASP A 299 30.11 -1.25 -22.43
C ASP A 299 31.25 -0.91 -21.46
N ARG A 300 31.28 0.30 -20.91
CA ARG A 300 32.22 0.71 -19.86
C ARG A 300 32.03 -0.12 -18.58
N LEU A 301 30.78 -0.39 -18.19
CA LEU A 301 30.48 -1.25 -17.05
C LEU A 301 30.89 -2.70 -17.33
N VAL A 302 30.57 -3.25 -18.51
CA VAL A 302 30.99 -4.61 -18.91
C VAL A 302 32.51 -4.73 -18.89
N GLN A 303 33.22 -3.74 -19.41
CA GLN A 303 34.68 -3.71 -19.42
C GLN A 303 35.28 -3.66 -18.01
N ALA A 304 34.65 -2.92 -17.09
CA ALA A 304 35.06 -2.88 -15.68
C ALA A 304 34.85 -4.23 -14.97
N MET A 305 33.84 -5.00 -15.37
CA MET A 305 33.54 -6.32 -14.84
C MET A 305 34.47 -7.44 -15.35
N GLN A 306 35.26 -7.20 -16.41
CA GLN A 306 36.19 -8.22 -16.93
C GLN A 306 37.38 -8.47 -15.99
N PRO A 307 37.75 -9.75 -15.74
CA PRO A 307 38.82 -10.08 -14.80
C PRO A 307 40.18 -9.60 -15.31
N LYS A 308 40.88 -8.76 -14.52
CA LYS A 308 42.28 -8.36 -14.78
C LYS A 308 43.23 -9.32 -14.05
N LYS A 309 44.39 -9.60 -14.68
CA LYS A 309 45.35 -10.65 -14.26
C LYS A 309 46.02 -10.46 -12.90
N LEU A 310 45.83 -9.35 -12.18
CA LEU A 310 46.24 -9.17 -10.78
C LEU A 310 45.59 -7.89 -10.23
N GLY A 311 44.60 -8.01 -9.34
CA GLY A 311 43.91 -6.87 -8.70
C GLY A 311 42.41 -7.09 -8.54
N SER A 312 41.79 -6.49 -7.51
CA SER A 312 40.35 -6.60 -7.29
C SER A 312 39.59 -5.81 -8.37
N SER A 313 38.65 -6.45 -9.06
CA SER A 313 37.76 -5.79 -10.04
C SER A 313 36.75 -4.85 -9.37
N TYR A 314 36.60 -4.93 -8.05
CA TYR A 314 35.63 -4.17 -7.27
C TYR A 314 35.84 -2.66 -7.35
N GLU A 315 37.08 -2.18 -7.23
CA GLU A 315 37.37 -0.73 -7.27
C GLU A 315 37.03 -0.10 -8.62
N ALA A 316 37.33 -0.82 -9.72
CA ALA A 316 37.01 -0.37 -11.07
C ALA A 316 35.50 -0.35 -11.33
N VAL A 317 34.78 -1.37 -10.88
CA VAL A 317 33.30 -1.42 -11.00
C VAL A 317 32.65 -0.35 -10.13
N SER A 318 33.10 -0.17 -8.89
CA SER A 318 32.57 0.82 -7.95
C SER A 318 32.70 2.25 -8.45
N ALA A 319 33.82 2.58 -9.12
CA ALA A 319 34.01 3.89 -9.73
C ALA A 319 33.00 4.13 -10.86
N VAL A 320 32.86 3.17 -11.79
CA VAL A 320 31.92 3.28 -12.90
C VAL A 320 30.47 3.36 -12.41
N VAL A 321 30.10 2.60 -11.37
CA VAL A 321 28.76 2.66 -10.78
C VAL A 321 28.50 4.02 -10.11
N THR A 322 29.50 4.59 -9.46
CA THR A 322 29.38 5.92 -8.82
C THR A 322 29.17 7.02 -9.86
N ASP A 323 29.88 6.94 -11.00
CA ASP A 323 29.71 7.87 -12.12
C ASP A 323 28.30 7.73 -12.75
N ILE A 324 27.81 6.50 -12.95
CA ILE A 324 26.46 6.23 -13.48
C ILE A 324 25.37 6.81 -12.56
N VAL A 325 25.54 6.70 -11.24
CA VAL A 325 24.61 7.26 -10.26
C VAL A 325 24.68 8.79 -10.25
N ALA A 326 25.88 9.37 -10.40
CA ALA A 326 26.06 10.82 -10.48
C ALA A 326 25.42 11.43 -11.73
N ASP A 327 25.47 10.73 -12.86
CA ASP A 327 24.81 11.11 -14.12
C ASP A 327 23.27 10.94 -14.07
N GLY A 328 22.74 10.35 -13.00
CA GLY A 328 21.29 10.23 -12.77
C GLY A 328 20.62 9.08 -13.54
N TRP A 329 21.39 8.13 -14.06
CA TRP A 329 20.85 6.96 -14.76
C TRP A 329 20.24 5.95 -13.77
N SER A 330 19.08 5.40 -14.15
CA SER A 330 18.40 4.39 -13.34
C SER A 330 19.12 3.04 -13.42
N ALA A 331 19.52 2.50 -12.26
CA ALA A 331 20.12 1.17 -12.17
C ALA A 331 19.20 0.06 -12.74
N GLY A 332 17.88 0.18 -12.56
CA GLY A 332 16.92 -0.78 -13.11
C GLY A 332 16.89 -0.78 -14.64
N GLN A 333 17.00 0.39 -15.27
CA GLN A 333 17.05 0.52 -16.73
C GLN A 333 18.35 -0.06 -17.28
N LEU A 334 19.46 0.14 -16.58
CA LEU A 334 20.77 -0.37 -16.98
C LEU A 334 20.79 -1.90 -16.99
N VAL A 335 20.25 -2.54 -15.95
CA VAL A 335 20.14 -4.02 -15.87
C VAL A 335 19.27 -4.57 -17.00
N LEU A 336 18.12 -3.94 -17.27
CA LEU A 336 17.19 -4.39 -18.31
C LEU A 336 17.82 -4.28 -19.71
N GLN A 337 18.58 -3.21 -19.98
CA GLN A 337 19.27 -3.03 -21.25
C GLN A 337 20.47 -3.97 -21.41
N TYR A 338 21.20 -4.26 -20.33
CA TYR A 338 22.27 -5.25 -20.33
C TYR A 338 21.74 -6.65 -20.68
N ASP A 339 20.63 -7.06 -20.07
CA ASP A 339 19.98 -8.37 -20.33
C ASP A 339 19.52 -8.50 -21.79
N LEU A 340 18.89 -7.44 -22.35
CA LEU A 340 18.48 -7.39 -23.75
C LEU A 340 19.65 -7.44 -24.74
N LYS A 341 20.79 -6.80 -24.43
CA LYS A 341 21.97 -6.73 -25.30
C LYS A 341 22.77 -8.03 -25.33
N HIS A 342 22.87 -8.72 -24.20
CA HIS A 342 23.70 -9.94 -24.08
C HIS A 342 22.92 -11.26 -24.18
N GLY A 343 21.59 -11.24 -24.11
CA GLY A 343 20.67 -12.26 -24.64
C GLY A 343 20.73 -13.67 -24.04
N HIS A 344 19.58 -14.14 -23.52
CA HIS A 344 19.16 -15.55 -23.37
C HIS A 344 20.28 -16.60 -23.19
N LEU A 345 20.84 -16.69 -21.98
CA LEU A 345 21.38 -17.97 -21.51
C LEU A 345 20.20 -18.91 -21.21
N GLY A 346 19.72 -19.60 -22.26
CA GLY A 346 19.03 -20.88 -22.06
C GLY A 346 19.98 -21.87 -21.36
N PRO A 347 19.46 -22.82 -20.57
CA PRO A 347 20.25 -23.64 -19.64
C PRO A 347 21.20 -24.69 -20.29
N SER A 348 21.62 -24.52 -21.54
CA SER A 348 22.34 -25.55 -22.31
C SER A 348 23.72 -25.17 -22.84
N ALA A 349 24.30 -24.04 -22.41
CA ALA A 349 25.66 -23.66 -22.85
C ALA A 349 26.49 -23.07 -21.69
N MET A 350 26.76 -23.88 -20.67
CA MET A 350 27.90 -23.71 -19.76
C MET A 350 28.56 -25.08 -19.58
N PRO A 351 29.89 -25.21 -19.73
CA PRO A 351 30.59 -26.44 -19.44
C PRO A 351 30.35 -26.85 -17.98
N HIS A 352 30.11 -28.13 -17.76
CA HIS A 352 29.86 -28.74 -16.46
C HIS A 352 30.94 -28.36 -15.43
N ASN A 353 30.66 -27.32 -14.64
CA ASN A 353 31.01 -27.08 -13.24
C ASN A 353 30.81 -25.58 -12.98
N HIS A 354 29.87 -25.24 -12.10
CA HIS A 354 29.33 -23.90 -11.80
C HIS A 354 28.12 -23.50 -12.66
N VAL A 355 26.96 -24.03 -12.27
CA VAL A 355 25.63 -23.56 -12.69
C VAL A 355 25.44 -22.14 -12.17
N TRP A 356 25.22 -21.18 -13.07
CA TRP A 356 24.72 -19.84 -12.73
C TRP A 356 23.23 -19.95 -12.42
N ASP A 357 22.87 -19.81 -11.15
CA ASP A 357 21.48 -19.76 -10.67
C ASP A 357 21.05 -18.28 -10.57
N PRO A 358 20.02 -17.82 -11.28
CA PRO A 358 19.47 -16.46 -11.14
C PRO A 358 18.92 -16.18 -9.73
N LEU A 359 18.60 -17.21 -8.93
CA LEU A 359 18.29 -17.08 -7.50
C LEU A 359 19.54 -16.85 -6.65
N ALA A 360 20.74 -17.16 -7.15
CA ALA A 360 21.98 -16.89 -6.45
C ALA A 360 22.36 -15.40 -6.46
N LEU A 361 21.95 -14.61 -7.47
CA LEU A 361 22.13 -13.15 -7.45
C LEU A 361 21.18 -12.45 -6.47
N LEU A 362 19.96 -12.98 -6.29
CA LEU A 362 19.10 -12.62 -5.16
C LEU A 362 19.71 -13.09 -3.82
N SER A 363 20.57 -14.10 -3.82
CA SER A 363 21.31 -14.58 -2.66
C SER A 363 22.61 -13.79 -2.38
N GLU A 364 23.21 -13.14 -3.38
CA GLU A 364 24.42 -12.31 -3.22
C GLU A 364 24.08 -10.86 -2.84
N GLU A 365 22.97 -10.30 -3.33
CA GLU A 365 22.39 -9.08 -2.75
C GLU A 365 21.93 -9.33 -1.30
N SER A 366 21.51 -10.56 -1.00
CA SER A 366 21.30 -11.03 0.37
C SER A 366 22.62 -11.19 1.13
N ALA A 367 23.71 -11.62 0.49
CA ALA A 367 25.03 -11.77 1.12
C ALA A 367 25.65 -10.41 1.48
N TYR A 368 25.52 -9.39 0.63
CA TYR A 368 25.98 -8.03 0.95
C TYR A 368 25.11 -7.37 2.03
N ARG A 369 23.78 -7.63 2.03
CA ARG A 369 22.91 -7.26 3.17
C ARG A 369 23.22 -8.03 4.45
N ILE A 370 23.76 -9.25 4.35
CA ILE A 370 24.22 -10.05 5.50
C ILE A 370 25.59 -9.56 5.99
N GLU A 371 26.49 -9.11 5.11
CA GLU A 371 27.83 -8.66 5.47
C GLU A 371 27.83 -7.24 6.03
N PHE A 372 26.98 -6.34 5.51
CA PHE A 372 26.68 -5.04 6.13
C PHE A 372 25.94 -5.19 7.47
N ARG A 373 25.16 -6.27 7.65
CA ARG A 373 24.60 -6.67 8.96
C ARG A 373 25.70 -7.18 9.91
N LYS A 374 26.69 -7.91 9.41
CA LYS A 374 27.77 -8.50 10.22
C LYS A 374 28.84 -7.50 10.66
N THR A 375 29.06 -6.40 9.94
CA THR A 375 30.13 -5.44 10.25
C THR A 375 29.72 -4.27 11.15
N ARG A 376 28.42 -4.05 11.40
CA ARG A 376 28.02 -2.95 12.32
C ARG A 376 26.74 -3.13 13.14
N MET A 377 26.10 -4.28 13.09
CA MET A 377 25.37 -4.74 14.28
C MET A 377 26.41 -5.47 15.11
N ALA A 378 26.76 -4.94 16.29
CA ALA A 378 27.10 -5.87 17.36
C ALA A 378 26.00 -6.93 17.31
N ALA A 379 26.36 -8.19 17.06
CA ALA A 379 25.44 -9.27 17.33
C ALA A 379 24.83 -8.94 18.71
N PRO A 380 23.49 -9.04 18.90
CA PRO A 380 23.02 -9.11 20.27
C PRO A 380 23.91 -10.15 20.94
N GLU A 381 24.50 -9.79 22.08
CA GLU A 381 25.39 -10.65 22.88
C GLU A 381 25.00 -12.10 22.61
N SER A 382 25.97 -12.91 22.15
CA SER A 382 25.88 -14.37 21.99
C SER A 382 24.64 -14.91 22.70
N PRO A 383 23.68 -15.56 22.01
CA PRO A 383 22.36 -15.84 22.59
C PRO A 383 22.56 -16.29 24.01
N LYS A 384 22.22 -15.42 24.98
CA LYS A 384 22.30 -15.77 26.41
C LYS A 384 21.59 -17.09 26.48
N GLU A 385 22.33 -18.15 26.79
CA GLU A 385 21.88 -19.53 26.73
C GLU A 385 20.40 -19.57 27.06
N TYR A 386 19.56 -19.73 26.04
CA TYR A 386 18.13 -19.65 26.25
C TYR A 386 17.81 -20.78 27.22
N PRO A 387 17.09 -20.49 28.33
CA PRO A 387 16.74 -21.54 29.27
C PRO A 387 16.08 -22.68 28.51
N ALA A 388 16.50 -23.91 28.84
CA ALA A 388 16.17 -25.17 28.20
C ALA A 388 14.81 -25.16 27.47
N MET A 389 14.78 -25.67 26.22
CA MET A 389 13.58 -25.87 25.39
C MET A 389 12.33 -26.01 26.27
N THR A 390 11.46 -25.00 26.25
CA THR A 390 10.21 -25.06 27.01
C THR A 390 9.47 -26.34 26.63
N PRO A 391 8.89 -27.07 27.61
CA PRO A 391 8.11 -28.27 27.33
C PRO A 391 7.07 -28.00 26.25
N ALA A 392 6.74 -29.03 25.45
CA ALA A 392 5.72 -28.90 24.42
C ALA A 392 4.42 -28.32 25.02
N PRO A 393 3.81 -27.30 24.39
CA PRO A 393 2.65 -26.62 24.95
C PRO A 393 1.47 -27.60 25.00
N ARG A 394 0.71 -27.60 26.11
CA ARG A 394 -0.48 -28.47 26.23
C ARG A 394 -1.70 -27.81 25.60
N TYR A 395 -2.41 -28.55 24.75
CA TYR A 395 -3.69 -28.12 24.17
C TYR A 395 -4.83 -28.43 25.13
N LEU A 396 -5.67 -27.43 25.43
CA LEU A 396 -6.71 -27.54 26.46
C LEU A 396 -8.16 -27.47 25.94
N THR A 397 -8.42 -27.03 24.71
CA THR A 397 -9.79 -26.94 24.17
C THR A 397 -10.48 -28.31 24.19
N GLY A 398 -11.71 -28.38 24.71
CA GLY A 398 -12.48 -29.61 24.89
C GLY A 398 -12.13 -30.41 26.15
N LYS A 399 -11.22 -29.92 27.02
CA LYS A 399 -10.68 -30.68 28.16
C LYS A 399 -11.01 -30.06 29.52
N LYS A 400 -12.26 -30.22 29.94
CA LYS A 400 -12.84 -29.63 31.15
C LYS A 400 -11.97 -29.76 32.42
N GLU A 401 -11.49 -30.95 32.74
CA GLU A 401 -10.71 -31.21 33.96
C GLU A 401 -9.33 -30.54 33.91
N GLU A 402 -8.65 -30.59 32.76
CA GLU A 402 -7.34 -29.95 32.58
C GLU A 402 -7.45 -28.41 32.62
N ILE A 403 -8.53 -27.84 32.05
CA ILE A 403 -8.81 -26.40 32.13
C ILE A 403 -9.03 -25.99 33.59
N LYS A 404 -9.82 -26.75 34.36
CA LYS A 404 -10.06 -26.46 35.77
C LYS A 404 -8.76 -26.51 36.59
N GLU A 405 -7.96 -27.56 36.43
CA GLU A 405 -6.66 -27.69 37.08
C GLU A 405 -5.71 -26.54 36.71
N PHE A 406 -5.73 -26.10 35.46
CA PHE A 406 -4.95 -24.96 35.01
C PHE A 406 -5.41 -23.65 35.68
N LEU A 407 -6.72 -23.38 35.71
CA LEU A 407 -7.28 -22.18 36.32
C LEU A 407 -7.00 -22.12 37.83
N ASP A 408 -7.05 -23.25 38.54
CA ASP A 408 -6.81 -23.31 39.99
C ASP A 408 -5.36 -22.97 40.40
N LYS A 409 -4.40 -23.07 39.46
CA LYS A 409 -2.99 -22.72 39.71
C LYS A 409 -2.75 -21.21 39.84
N PHE A 410 -3.62 -20.37 39.26
CA PHE A 410 -3.37 -18.94 39.12
C PHE A 410 -4.41 -18.07 39.82
N ASP A 411 -3.95 -17.03 40.50
CA ASP A 411 -4.78 -16.02 41.15
C ASP A 411 -4.96 -14.77 40.29
N VAL A 412 -3.98 -14.50 39.42
CA VAL A 412 -3.92 -13.28 38.60
C VAL A 412 -3.74 -13.65 37.13
N PHE A 413 -4.50 -12.99 36.27
CA PHE A 413 -4.43 -13.14 34.82
C PHE A 413 -4.14 -11.79 34.18
N LEU A 414 -3.01 -11.73 33.47
CA LEU A 414 -2.65 -10.61 32.62
C LEU A 414 -3.14 -10.93 31.21
N PHE A 415 -4.04 -10.12 30.66
CA PHE A 415 -4.61 -10.32 29.34
C PHE A 415 -4.03 -9.32 28.35
N ASP A 416 -3.47 -9.80 27.25
CA ASP A 416 -3.45 -8.96 26.06
C ASP A 416 -4.89 -8.65 25.58
N CYS A 417 -5.02 -7.57 24.83
CA CYS A 417 -6.30 -7.04 24.39
C CYS A 417 -6.60 -7.38 22.92
N ASP A 418 -5.78 -6.88 22.00
CA ASP A 418 -6.00 -6.98 20.55
C ASP A 418 -5.55 -8.37 20.07
N GLY A 419 -6.46 -9.21 19.58
CA GLY A 419 -6.16 -10.60 19.21
C GLY A 419 -6.53 -11.63 20.28
N VAL A 420 -6.76 -11.19 21.52
CA VAL A 420 -7.23 -12.04 22.64
C VAL A 420 -8.69 -11.77 23.01
N LEU A 421 -9.05 -10.50 23.21
CA LEU A 421 -10.40 -10.10 23.64
C LEU A 421 -11.26 -9.69 22.43
N TRP A 422 -10.65 -9.01 21.46
CA TRP A 422 -11.32 -8.51 20.25
C TRP A 422 -10.36 -8.40 19.06
N SER A 423 -10.93 -8.21 17.87
CA SER A 423 -10.22 -7.74 16.67
C SER A 423 -10.88 -6.44 16.17
N GLY A 424 -10.15 -5.32 16.24
CA GLY A 424 -10.71 -4.00 15.94
C GLY A 424 -11.82 -3.65 16.92
N ASP A 425 -13.05 -3.48 16.42
CA ASP A 425 -14.27 -3.24 17.23
C ASP A 425 -15.12 -4.51 17.44
N HIS A 426 -14.69 -5.65 16.89
CA HIS A 426 -15.41 -6.91 17.02
C HIS A 426 -14.92 -7.69 18.25
N LEU A 427 -15.77 -7.77 19.28
CA LEU A 427 -15.52 -8.59 20.46
C LEU A 427 -15.65 -10.08 20.11
N PHE A 428 -14.71 -10.91 20.55
CA PHE A 428 -14.81 -12.35 20.33
C PHE A 428 -15.94 -12.98 21.17
N PRO A 429 -16.68 -13.97 20.64
CA PRO A 429 -17.77 -14.61 21.37
C PRO A 429 -17.33 -15.28 22.67
N GLY A 430 -18.08 -15.06 23.75
CA GLY A 430 -17.84 -15.67 25.06
C GLY A 430 -16.78 -14.96 25.92
N THR A 431 -16.19 -13.86 25.43
CA THR A 431 -15.15 -13.12 26.18
C THR A 431 -15.67 -12.53 27.48
N VAL A 432 -16.85 -11.89 27.47
CA VAL A 432 -17.44 -11.27 28.68
C VAL A 432 -17.72 -12.33 29.73
N GLU A 433 -18.38 -13.42 29.33
CA GLU A 433 -18.76 -14.54 30.18
C GLU A 433 -17.52 -15.22 30.80
N THR A 434 -16.42 -15.27 30.05
CA THR A 434 -15.14 -15.83 30.53
C THR A 434 -14.52 -14.93 31.59
N LEU A 435 -14.47 -13.62 31.34
CA LEU A 435 -13.92 -12.65 32.31
C LEU A 435 -14.77 -12.61 33.59
N GLU A 436 -16.10 -12.66 33.46
CA GLU A 436 -17.02 -12.76 34.60
C GLU A 436 -16.85 -14.08 35.37
N MET A 437 -16.66 -15.21 34.68
CA MET A 437 -16.38 -16.50 35.32
C MET A 437 -15.08 -16.43 36.14
N LEU A 438 -14.00 -15.88 35.58
CA LEU A 438 -12.74 -15.71 36.30
C LEU A 438 -12.91 -14.79 37.53
N ARG A 439 -13.70 -13.73 37.37
CA ARG A 439 -14.03 -12.78 38.44
C ARG A 439 -15.04 -13.30 39.47
N SER A 440 -15.65 -14.47 39.29
CA SER A 440 -16.62 -15.06 40.23
C SER A 440 -16.13 -16.36 40.89
N ASN A 441 -15.28 -17.15 40.23
CA ASN A 441 -14.81 -18.46 40.71
C ASN A 441 -13.53 -18.44 41.61
N GLY A 442 -13.23 -17.36 42.34
CA GLY A 442 -11.96 -17.24 43.08
C GLY A 442 -11.97 -17.87 44.48
N MET A 443 -11.10 -18.87 44.73
CA MET A 443 -10.71 -19.30 46.08
C MET A 443 -10.01 -18.16 46.85
N ARG A 444 -10.34 -18.04 48.14
CA ARG A 444 -9.90 -16.99 49.07
C ARG A 444 -8.44 -17.16 49.46
N THR A 445 -7.62 -16.13 49.31
CA THR A 445 -6.33 -16.01 50.01
C THR A 445 -6.30 -14.76 50.90
N PRO A 446 -5.80 -14.84 52.15
CA PRO A 446 -5.77 -13.70 53.08
C PRO A 446 -4.97 -12.48 52.59
N ALA A 447 -3.99 -12.70 51.70
CA ALA A 447 -3.20 -11.62 51.11
C ALA A 447 -3.99 -10.80 50.07
N GLY A 448 -4.89 -11.44 49.32
CA GLY A 448 -5.75 -10.79 48.33
C GLY A 448 -6.86 -9.92 48.94
N GLU A 449 -7.35 -10.27 50.13
CA GLU A 449 -8.43 -9.51 50.82
C GLU A 449 -7.99 -8.10 51.24
N LYS A 450 -6.78 -7.93 51.79
CA LYS A 450 -6.28 -6.62 52.25
C LYS A 450 -6.04 -5.63 51.11
N LEU A 451 -5.66 -6.11 49.92
CA LEU A 451 -5.48 -5.24 48.75
C LEU A 451 -6.82 -4.88 48.08
N ARG A 452 -7.78 -5.81 48.03
CA ARG A 452 -9.09 -5.60 47.38
C ARG A 452 -10.02 -4.64 48.11
N ALA A 453 -9.94 -4.61 49.44
CA ALA A 453 -10.69 -3.65 50.26
C ALA A 453 -10.36 -2.18 49.92
N ARG A 454 -9.19 -1.92 49.30
CA ARG A 454 -8.74 -0.56 48.93
C ARG A 454 -9.27 -0.09 47.56
N TYR A 455 -9.76 -0.98 46.71
CA TYR A 455 -10.05 -0.67 45.29
C TYR A 455 -11.42 -1.20 44.77
N SER A 456 -12.33 -1.67 45.63
CA SER A 456 -13.70 -2.11 45.28
C SER A 456 -13.80 -3.14 44.12
N TYR A 457 -13.00 -4.21 44.16
CA TYR A 457 -13.04 -5.28 43.17
C TYR A 457 -14.06 -6.41 43.51
N PRO A 458 -14.69 -7.07 42.52
CA PRO A 458 -15.55 -8.24 42.75
C PRO A 458 -14.77 -9.46 43.31
N PRO A 459 -15.45 -10.39 44.02
CA PRO A 459 -14.83 -11.57 44.63
C PRO A 459 -14.47 -12.64 43.59
N GLY A 460 -13.18 -12.96 43.39
CA GLY A 460 -12.74 -13.80 42.25
C GLY A 460 -11.23 -13.83 42.00
N LYS A 461 -10.78 -14.19 40.79
CA LYS A 461 -9.38 -14.00 40.33
C LYS A 461 -9.15 -12.53 39.92
N GLN A 462 -7.91 -12.03 40.02
CA GLN A 462 -7.56 -10.67 39.59
C GLN A 462 -7.30 -10.64 38.07
N VAL A 463 -7.91 -9.69 37.38
CA VAL A 463 -7.79 -9.51 35.93
C VAL A 463 -7.09 -8.18 35.66
N VAL A 464 -6.05 -8.19 34.84
CA VAL A 464 -5.32 -7.00 34.42
C VAL A 464 -5.21 -7.01 32.90
N PHE A 465 -5.59 -5.91 32.25
CA PHE A 465 -5.51 -5.73 30.81
C PHE A 465 -4.16 -5.08 30.45
N VAL A 466 -3.31 -5.78 29.72
CA VAL A 466 -1.94 -5.38 29.39
C VAL A 466 -1.80 -5.26 27.86
N THR A 467 -1.70 -4.05 27.33
CA THR A 467 -1.69 -3.83 25.87
C THR A 467 -0.46 -3.07 25.38
N ASN A 468 0.10 -3.49 24.25
CA ASN A 468 1.17 -2.76 23.56
C ASN A 468 0.65 -1.63 22.68
N ASN A 469 -0.64 -1.57 22.37
CA ASN A 469 -1.20 -0.57 21.49
C ASN A 469 -1.27 0.80 22.19
N SER A 470 -0.40 1.71 21.77
CA SER A 470 -0.25 3.04 22.36
C SER A 470 -1.21 4.10 21.78
N THR A 471 -2.14 3.73 20.90
CA THR A 471 -3.03 4.70 20.25
C THR A 471 -4.12 5.25 21.15
N LYS A 472 -4.40 4.56 22.26
CA LYS A 472 -5.42 4.93 23.26
C LYS A 472 -4.81 5.03 24.65
N SER A 473 -5.34 5.93 25.47
CA SER A 473 -5.02 6.01 26.89
C SER A 473 -5.78 4.95 27.69
N ARG A 474 -5.45 4.76 28.96
CA ARG A 474 -6.22 3.91 29.88
C ARG A 474 -7.67 4.39 30.00
N ALA A 475 -7.91 5.71 29.98
CA ALA A 475 -9.25 6.27 30.01
C ALA A 475 -10.04 5.91 28.75
N ASP A 476 -9.40 5.91 27.58
CA ASP A 476 -10.03 5.54 26.32
C ASP A 476 -10.25 4.02 26.21
N TYR A 477 -9.33 3.20 26.74
CA TYR A 477 -9.53 1.76 26.84
C TYR A 477 -10.68 1.40 27.78
N LYS A 478 -10.83 2.10 28.92
CA LYS A 478 -11.98 1.91 29.81
C LYS A 478 -13.30 2.13 29.04
N LYS A 479 -13.42 3.26 28.32
CA LYS A 479 -14.61 3.54 27.50
C LYS A 479 -14.84 2.44 26.45
N LYS A 480 -13.78 1.94 25.82
CA LYS A 480 -13.87 0.85 24.83
C LYS A 480 -14.38 -0.44 25.47
N LEU A 481 -13.80 -0.84 26.60
CA LEU A 481 -14.20 -2.04 27.35
C LEU A 481 -15.66 -1.96 27.79
N GLU A 482 -16.09 -0.81 28.35
CA GLU A 482 -17.48 -0.56 28.74
C GLU A 482 -18.43 -0.64 27.53
N LYS A 483 -18.06 -0.07 26.38
CA LYS A 483 -18.85 -0.16 25.14
C LYS A 483 -18.99 -1.61 24.63
N LEU A 484 -17.98 -2.44 24.85
CA LEU A 484 -18.00 -3.86 24.50
C LEU A 484 -18.66 -4.73 25.58
N GLY A 485 -19.22 -4.14 26.64
CA GLY A 485 -19.90 -4.86 27.70
C GLY A 485 -18.96 -5.55 28.70
N ILE A 486 -17.67 -5.18 28.74
CA ILE A 486 -16.71 -5.67 29.74
C ILE A 486 -16.63 -4.63 30.86
N PRO A 487 -17.17 -4.90 32.07
CA PRO A 487 -17.01 -4.00 33.20
C PRO A 487 -15.52 -3.84 33.53
N SER A 488 -15.00 -2.62 33.54
CA SER A 488 -13.59 -2.40 33.86
C SER A 488 -13.34 -1.06 34.52
N THR A 489 -12.25 -0.97 35.26
CA THR A 489 -11.75 0.29 35.82
C THR A 489 -10.46 0.70 35.12
N THR A 490 -10.12 1.99 35.15
CA THR A 490 -8.83 2.49 34.64
C THR A 490 -7.64 1.88 35.37
N GLU A 491 -7.84 1.40 36.60
CA GLU A 491 -6.79 0.77 37.38
C GLU A 491 -6.45 -0.63 36.89
N GLU A 492 -7.37 -1.35 36.24
CA GLU A 492 -7.13 -2.67 35.66
C GLU A 492 -6.34 -2.61 34.35
N ILE A 493 -6.12 -1.42 33.78
CA ILE A 493 -5.55 -1.26 32.44
C ILE A 493 -4.09 -0.78 32.56
N PHE A 494 -3.19 -1.48 31.87
CA PHE A 494 -1.78 -1.16 31.78
C PHE A 494 -1.34 -1.15 30.31
N SER A 495 -1.27 0.04 29.72
CA SER A 495 -0.83 0.22 28.33
C SER A 495 0.66 0.53 28.23
N SER A 496 1.24 0.28 27.05
CA SER A 496 2.60 0.73 26.71
C SER A 496 2.77 2.25 26.76
N SER A 497 1.72 3.02 26.45
CA SER A 497 1.72 4.49 26.59
C SER A 497 1.87 4.91 28.06
N TYR A 498 1.17 4.23 28.98
CA TYR A 498 1.28 4.47 30.41
C TYR A 498 2.64 4.02 30.97
N SER A 499 3.13 2.86 30.51
CA SER A 499 4.48 2.38 30.83
C SER A 499 5.54 3.42 30.43
N ALA A 500 5.41 3.97 29.22
CA ALA A 500 6.32 4.98 28.71
C ALA A 500 6.26 6.29 29.51
N SER A 501 5.07 6.76 29.87
CA SER A 501 4.92 8.00 30.64
C SER A 501 5.51 7.87 32.06
N ILE A 502 5.28 6.75 32.75
CA ILE A 502 5.91 6.48 34.05
C ILE A 502 7.42 6.39 33.94
N TYR A 503 7.94 5.68 32.92
CA TYR A 503 9.37 5.55 32.73
C TYR A 503 10.03 6.91 32.53
N ILE A 504 9.43 7.76 31.69
CA ILE A 504 9.95 9.11 31.44
C ILE A 504 9.83 10.00 32.69
N SER A 505 8.71 9.93 33.43
CA SER A 505 8.48 10.82 34.57
C SER A 505 9.23 10.43 35.84
N ARG A 506 9.47 9.12 36.08
CA ARG A 506 9.97 8.62 37.38
C ARG A 506 11.33 7.93 37.30
N ILE A 507 11.69 7.36 36.15
CA ILE A 507 12.88 6.52 36.02
C ILE A 507 13.98 7.26 35.25
N LEU A 508 13.61 7.92 34.15
CA LEU A 508 14.56 8.61 33.29
C LEU A 508 15.04 9.92 33.93
N LYS A 509 16.34 10.00 34.23
CA LYS A 509 16.96 11.23 34.74
C LYS A 509 17.27 12.18 33.58
N LEU A 510 16.31 13.04 33.25
CA LEU A 510 16.49 14.09 32.26
C LEU A 510 17.12 15.35 32.86
N PRO A 511 18.02 16.04 32.13
CA PRO A 511 18.49 17.36 32.52
C PRO A 511 17.32 18.35 32.69
N GLU A 512 17.43 19.28 33.63
CA GLU A 512 16.36 20.26 33.90
C GLU A 512 15.96 21.09 32.67
N ASN A 513 16.92 21.32 31.77
CA ASN A 513 16.74 22.04 30.51
C ASN A 513 16.29 21.17 29.33
N LYS A 514 16.05 19.86 29.52
CA LYS A 514 15.67 18.91 28.47
C LYS A 514 14.53 17.99 28.91
N ARG A 515 13.42 18.58 29.36
CA ARG A 515 12.28 17.83 29.94
C ARG A 515 11.16 17.51 28.96
N LYS A 516 11.18 18.05 27.73
CA LYS A 516 10.14 17.81 26.74
C LYS A 516 10.35 16.50 25.99
N VAL A 517 9.24 15.87 25.64
CA VAL A 517 9.18 14.69 24.79
C VAL A 517 8.70 15.09 23.40
N PHE A 518 9.45 14.75 22.36
CA PHE A 518 8.96 14.78 20.98
C PHE A 518 8.26 13.44 20.67
N VAL A 519 6.95 13.50 20.43
CA VAL A 519 6.11 12.33 20.23
C VAL A 519 5.94 12.05 18.74
N ILE A 520 6.19 10.80 18.34
CA ILE A 520 5.67 10.22 17.10
C ILE A 520 4.61 9.21 17.52
N GLY A 521 3.34 9.51 17.31
CA GLY A 521 2.23 8.68 17.79
C GLY A 521 0.88 9.39 17.83
N GLU A 522 -0.12 8.66 18.32
CA GLU A 522 -1.50 9.14 18.46
C GLU A 522 -1.82 9.64 19.89
N THR A 523 -3.04 10.17 20.07
CA THR A 523 -3.52 10.85 21.30
C THR A 523 -3.39 10.02 22.58
N GLY A 524 -3.38 8.69 22.49
CA GLY A 524 -3.19 7.82 23.66
C GLY A 524 -1.86 8.04 24.38
N ILE A 525 -0.79 8.38 23.66
CA ILE A 525 0.51 8.72 24.27
C ILE A 525 0.42 10.09 24.94
N GLU A 526 -0.17 11.07 24.25
CA GLU A 526 -0.30 12.45 24.72
C GLU A 526 -1.05 12.53 26.04
N GLN A 527 -2.20 11.86 26.15
CA GLN A 527 -3.02 11.86 27.36
C GLN A 527 -2.30 11.21 28.56
N GLU A 528 -1.52 10.15 28.34
CA GLU A 528 -0.76 9.50 29.41
C GLU A 528 0.44 10.34 29.86
N LEU A 529 1.11 11.04 28.92
CA LEU A 529 2.15 12.01 29.25
C LEU A 529 1.59 13.19 30.05
N GLN A 530 0.42 13.72 29.67
CA GLN A 530 -0.29 14.77 30.41
C GLN A 530 -0.64 14.33 31.83
N THR A 531 -1.12 13.10 32.00
CA THR A 531 -1.48 12.54 33.31
C THR A 531 -0.29 12.47 34.26
N GLU A 532 0.92 12.20 33.73
CA GLU A 532 2.17 12.20 34.50
C GLU A 532 2.88 13.57 34.50
N ASN A 533 2.21 14.65 34.04
CA ASN A 533 2.75 16.01 33.94
C ASN A 533 4.05 16.12 33.13
N VAL A 534 4.21 15.29 32.10
CA VAL A 534 5.37 15.31 31.20
C VAL A 534 5.06 16.24 30.02
N PRO A 535 5.81 17.34 29.83
CA PRO A 535 5.58 18.24 28.70
C PRO A 535 6.00 17.56 27.39
N PHE A 536 5.24 17.78 26.32
CA PHE A 536 5.50 17.16 25.04
C PHE A 536 5.13 18.07 23.86
N ILE A 537 5.69 17.76 22.70
CA ILE A 537 5.36 18.36 21.39
C ILE A 537 5.29 17.24 20.34
N GLY A 538 4.75 17.53 19.15
CA GLY A 538 4.57 16.54 18.09
C GLY A 538 3.23 15.82 18.19
N GLY A 539 3.24 14.50 17.95
CA GLY A 539 2.06 13.66 18.03
C GLY A 539 0.98 14.05 17.01
N THR A 540 -0.17 14.47 17.51
CA THR A 540 -1.36 14.83 16.75
C THR A 540 -1.43 16.29 16.34
N ASP A 541 -0.46 17.12 16.78
CA ASP A 541 -0.39 18.53 16.44
C ASP A 541 -0.28 18.74 14.91
N PRO A 542 -1.21 19.51 14.30
CA PRO A 542 -1.21 19.84 12.87
C PRO A 542 0.10 20.44 12.36
N ALA A 543 0.85 21.16 13.20
CA ALA A 543 2.14 21.75 12.83
C ALA A 543 3.18 20.68 12.40
N TYR A 544 3.03 19.46 12.91
CA TYR A 544 3.89 18.31 12.61
C TYR A 544 3.21 17.26 11.72
N ARG A 545 1.92 17.42 11.38
CA ARG A 545 1.17 16.57 10.43
C ARG A 545 1.05 17.21 9.06
N ARG A 546 2.17 17.69 8.54
CA ARG A 546 2.29 18.33 7.22
C ARG A 546 3.50 17.81 6.47
N GLU A 547 3.52 18.07 5.18
CA GLU A 547 4.70 17.83 4.35
C GLU A 547 5.84 18.78 4.72
N VAL A 548 7.07 18.31 4.48
CA VAL A 548 8.29 19.11 4.65
C VAL A 548 8.35 20.18 3.55
N ARG A 549 8.73 21.40 3.93
CA ARG A 549 8.90 22.56 3.05
C ARG A 549 10.39 22.80 2.80
N PRO A 550 10.78 23.45 1.69
CA PRO A 550 12.19 23.80 1.42
C PRO A 550 12.86 24.58 2.57
N GLU A 551 12.13 25.48 3.24
CA GLU A 551 12.62 26.25 4.37
C GLU A 551 12.96 25.37 5.59
N ASP A 552 12.20 24.30 5.82
CA ASP A 552 12.40 23.42 6.98
C ASP A 552 13.79 22.80 6.96
N TYR A 553 14.31 22.44 5.78
CA TYR A 553 15.67 21.89 5.66
C TYR A 553 16.73 22.87 6.19
N LYS A 554 16.60 24.16 5.89
CA LYS A 554 17.52 25.20 6.35
C LYS A 554 17.41 25.39 7.87
N LEU A 555 16.19 25.43 8.39
CA LEU A 555 15.92 25.59 9.83
C LEU A 555 16.41 24.39 10.64
N ILE A 556 16.16 23.17 10.17
CA ILE A 556 16.64 21.91 10.80
C ILE A 556 18.17 21.85 10.81
N ALA A 557 18.81 22.22 9.69
CA ALA A 557 20.26 22.26 9.59
C ALA A 557 20.88 23.29 10.54
N ALA A 558 20.28 24.47 10.64
CA ALA A 558 20.69 25.53 11.55
C ALA A 558 20.44 25.21 13.04
N GLY A 559 19.58 24.22 13.34
CA GLY A 559 19.15 23.96 14.72
C GLY A 559 18.23 25.05 15.26
N ASP A 560 17.42 25.66 14.39
CA ASP A 560 16.60 26.82 14.72
C ASP A 560 15.51 26.47 15.77
N PRO A 561 15.41 27.21 16.89
CA PRO A 561 14.42 26.96 17.95
C PRO A 561 12.96 27.02 17.50
N SER A 562 12.64 27.67 16.38
CA SER A 562 11.29 27.71 15.83
C SER A 562 10.80 26.35 15.32
N LEU A 563 11.73 25.43 15.04
CA LEU A 563 11.42 24.11 14.48
C LEU A 563 12.04 22.96 15.29
N LEU A 564 13.17 23.19 15.96
CA LEU A 564 13.83 22.26 16.86
C LEU A 564 13.88 22.84 18.28
N ASP A 565 12.89 22.49 19.09
CA ASP A 565 12.79 22.96 20.48
C ASP A 565 13.96 22.42 21.32
N PRO A 566 14.82 23.29 21.87
CA PRO A 566 16.01 22.87 22.61
C PRO A 566 15.69 22.13 23.91
N GLU A 567 14.46 22.24 24.42
CA GLU A 567 14.02 21.53 25.62
C GLU A 567 13.64 20.06 25.38
N VAL A 568 13.66 19.59 24.12
CA VAL A 568 13.40 18.19 23.81
C VAL A 568 14.57 17.32 24.27
N GLY A 569 14.32 16.50 25.29
CA GLY A 569 15.26 15.53 25.83
C GLY A 569 15.00 14.10 25.42
N VAL A 570 13.82 13.81 24.86
CA VAL A 570 13.40 12.45 24.51
C VAL A 570 12.62 12.46 23.20
N VAL A 571 12.88 11.49 22.35
CA VAL A 571 12.00 11.09 21.25
C VAL A 571 11.30 9.80 21.65
N LEU A 572 9.97 9.85 21.73
CA LEU A 572 9.13 8.69 22.03
C LEU A 572 8.35 8.29 20.78
N VAL A 573 8.63 7.10 20.27
CA VAL A 573 7.97 6.56 19.06
C VAL A 573 6.95 5.50 19.45
N GLY A 574 5.71 5.69 19.01
CA GLY A 574 4.66 4.69 19.04
C GLY A 574 4.00 4.53 17.69
N LEU A 575 2.84 3.87 17.69
CA LEU A 575 2.04 3.76 16.47
C LEU A 575 1.45 5.13 16.09
N ASP A 576 1.71 5.57 14.87
CA ASP A 576 1.27 6.86 14.30
C ASP A 576 0.68 6.62 12.91
N PHE A 577 -0.60 6.91 12.71
CA PHE A 577 -1.25 6.76 11.40
C PHE A 577 -0.94 7.92 10.45
N HIS A 578 -0.24 8.94 10.95
CA HIS A 578 0.13 10.17 10.24
C HIS A 578 1.65 10.37 10.27
N LEU A 579 2.41 9.26 10.27
CA LEU A 579 3.86 9.31 10.10
C LEU A 579 4.20 9.99 8.78
N ASN A 580 5.15 10.92 8.83
CA ASN A 580 5.59 11.66 7.66
C ASN A 580 7.09 11.96 7.75
N TYR A 581 7.66 12.44 6.64
CA TYR A 581 9.08 12.74 6.55
C TYR A 581 9.53 13.83 7.55
N LEU A 582 8.70 14.87 7.79
CA LEU A 582 9.04 15.95 8.72
C LEU A 582 9.24 15.42 10.14
N LYS A 583 8.33 14.58 10.65
CA LYS A 583 8.46 13.94 11.98
C LYS A 583 9.73 13.11 12.09
N LEU A 584 10.05 12.31 11.06
CA LEU A 584 11.25 11.49 11.03
C LEU A 584 12.52 12.35 11.00
N ALA A 585 12.55 13.41 10.20
CA ALA A 585 13.67 14.35 10.13
C ALA A 585 13.92 15.03 11.48
N LEU A 586 12.86 15.55 12.13
CA LEU A 586 12.97 16.17 13.45
C LEU A 586 13.43 15.17 14.51
N ALA A 587 12.82 13.99 14.57
CA ALA A 587 13.22 12.94 15.52
C ALA A 587 14.68 12.53 15.37
N TYR A 588 15.14 12.28 14.14
CA TYR A 588 16.54 11.99 13.86
C TYR A 588 17.46 13.11 14.39
N HIS A 589 17.08 14.36 14.15
CA HIS A 589 17.85 15.52 14.54
C HIS A 589 17.84 15.82 16.04
N TYR A 590 16.76 15.50 16.76
CA TYR A 590 16.72 15.53 18.22
C TYR A 590 17.66 14.46 18.80
N ILE A 591 17.60 13.23 18.29
CA ILE A 591 18.43 12.12 18.78
C ILE A 591 19.91 12.39 18.53
N LYS A 592 20.27 12.87 17.32
CA LYS A 592 21.66 13.28 17.03
C LYS A 592 22.17 14.40 17.93
N ARG A 593 21.28 15.23 18.49
CA ARG A 593 21.60 16.30 19.44
C ARG A 593 21.43 15.88 20.91
N GLY A 594 21.42 14.57 21.16
CA GLY A 594 21.48 13.98 22.50
C GLY A 594 20.12 13.77 23.17
N ALA A 595 19.01 13.75 22.43
CA ALA A 595 17.75 13.27 22.97
C ALA A 595 17.76 11.73 23.09
N GLY A 596 17.16 11.19 24.15
CA GLY A 596 16.98 9.76 24.34
C GLY A 596 16.03 9.17 23.30
N PHE A 597 16.31 7.95 22.83
CA PHE A 597 15.50 7.26 21.83
C PHE A 597 14.68 6.14 22.47
N LEU A 598 13.37 6.36 22.61
CA LEU A 598 12.43 5.45 23.28
C LEU A 598 11.33 5.02 22.30
N ALA A 599 10.77 3.83 22.52
CA ALA A 599 9.60 3.36 21.81
C ALA A 599 8.55 2.80 22.78
N THR A 600 7.26 3.00 22.50
CA THR A 600 6.19 2.40 23.32
C THR A 600 6.21 0.89 23.20
N ASN A 601 6.46 0.36 22.00
CA ASN A 601 6.74 -1.04 21.73
C ASN A 601 7.47 -1.18 20.38
N ILE A 602 7.97 -2.38 20.09
CA ILE A 602 8.72 -2.70 18.86
C ILE A 602 7.97 -3.69 17.97
N ASP A 603 6.63 -3.76 18.10
CA ASP A 603 5.82 -4.70 17.34
C ASP A 603 5.79 -4.29 15.87
N SER A 604 6.25 -5.18 14.99
CA SER A 604 6.32 -4.94 13.55
C SER A 604 4.96 -4.85 12.87
N THR A 605 3.92 -5.39 13.50
CA THR A 605 2.59 -5.53 12.90
C THR A 605 1.50 -5.23 13.91
N LEU A 606 0.41 -4.63 13.42
CA LEU A 606 -0.85 -4.38 14.12
C LEU A 606 -1.94 -5.27 13.50
N PRO A 607 -2.56 -6.20 14.25
CA PRO A 607 -3.72 -6.94 13.79
C PRO A 607 -4.96 -6.03 13.77
N ASN A 608 -5.60 -5.89 12.60
CA ASN A 608 -6.86 -5.16 12.46
C ASN A 608 -7.67 -5.71 11.27
N SER A 609 -9.00 -5.72 11.38
CA SER A 609 -9.93 -6.17 10.33
C SER A 609 -9.57 -7.54 9.71
N GLY A 610 -9.02 -8.48 10.51
CA GLY A 610 -8.64 -9.81 10.05
C GLY A 610 -7.36 -9.87 9.20
N THR A 611 -6.54 -8.80 9.17
CA THR A 611 -5.24 -8.77 8.49
C THR A 611 -4.20 -7.99 9.30
N LEU A 612 -2.94 -7.97 8.83
CA LEU A 612 -1.82 -7.30 9.48
C LEU A 612 -1.49 -5.97 8.79
N PHE A 613 -1.34 -4.92 9.59
CA PHE A 613 -0.90 -3.59 9.17
C PHE A 613 0.44 -3.23 9.83
N PRO A 614 1.15 -2.18 9.38
CA PRO A 614 2.36 -1.70 10.06
C PRO A 614 2.10 -1.38 11.55
N GLY A 615 2.94 -1.93 12.42
CA GLY A 615 2.89 -1.69 13.87
C GLY A 615 3.78 -0.53 14.32
N ALA A 616 3.89 -0.30 15.64
CA ALA A 616 4.72 0.77 16.18
C ALA A 616 6.22 0.56 15.91
N GLY A 617 6.68 -0.70 15.88
CA GLY A 617 8.05 -1.04 15.49
C GLY A 617 8.37 -0.61 14.05
N SER A 618 7.39 -0.70 13.13
CA SER A 618 7.55 -0.20 11.77
C SER A 618 7.73 1.31 11.70
N MET A 619 7.13 2.06 12.63
CA MET A 619 7.29 3.52 12.71
C MET A 619 8.71 3.92 13.12
N SER A 620 9.37 3.07 13.91
CA SER A 620 10.75 3.29 14.37
C SER A 620 11.79 2.85 13.33
N ALA A 621 11.43 1.99 12.38
CA ALA A 621 12.37 1.37 11.44
C ALA A 621 13.22 2.37 10.63
N PRO A 622 12.67 3.49 10.08
CA PRO A 622 13.49 4.48 9.38
C PRO A 622 14.54 5.14 10.31
N LEU A 623 14.16 5.45 11.54
CA LEU A 623 15.08 6.05 12.53
C LEU A 623 16.19 5.07 12.93
N ILE A 624 15.84 3.80 13.15
CA ILE A 624 16.83 2.75 13.45
C ILE A 624 17.86 2.66 12.32
N MET A 625 17.40 2.67 11.06
CA MET A 625 18.30 2.62 9.91
C MET A 625 19.20 3.86 9.82
N MET A 626 18.66 5.06 10.03
CA MET A 626 19.45 6.29 9.97
C MET A 626 20.45 6.44 11.13
N LEU A 627 20.08 5.95 12.32
CA LEU A 627 20.87 6.12 13.55
C LEU A 627 21.85 4.97 13.79
N GLY A 628 21.56 3.77 13.29
CA GLY A 628 22.29 2.55 13.63
C GLY A 628 22.08 2.12 15.10
N GLN A 629 21.00 2.58 15.73
CA GLN A 629 20.70 2.36 17.15
C GLN A 629 19.23 1.96 17.31
N GLU A 630 18.96 0.98 18.18
CA GLU A 630 17.59 0.60 18.52
C GLU A 630 17.02 1.47 19.66
N PRO A 631 15.69 1.75 19.66
CA PRO A 631 15.05 2.44 20.76
C PRO A 631 14.92 1.54 21.98
N VAL A 632 14.91 2.15 23.18
CA VAL A 632 14.50 1.43 24.38
C VAL A 632 12.99 1.19 24.32
N SER A 633 12.57 -0.05 24.10
CA SER A 633 11.15 -0.46 24.10
C SER A 633 10.58 -0.44 25.52
N LEU A 634 9.41 0.16 25.73
CA LEU A 634 8.76 0.27 27.05
C LEU A 634 7.50 -0.59 27.18
N GLY A 635 7.25 -1.44 26.18
CA GLY A 635 6.15 -2.39 26.12
C GLY A 635 6.64 -3.83 26.26
N LYS A 636 5.71 -4.79 26.19
CA LYS A 636 6.04 -6.22 26.13
C LYS A 636 6.99 -6.49 24.95
N PRO A 637 8.07 -7.28 25.11
CA PRO A 637 8.40 -8.15 26.25
C PRO A 637 9.31 -7.51 27.32
N ASN A 638 9.49 -6.19 27.35
CA ASN A 638 10.44 -5.55 28.27
C ASN A 638 10.05 -5.76 29.75
N GLN A 639 11.00 -6.23 30.55
CA GLN A 639 10.84 -6.48 31.99
C GLN A 639 10.57 -5.22 32.81
N ALA A 640 10.98 -4.04 32.37
CA ALA A 640 10.61 -2.78 33.02
C ALA A 640 9.09 -2.60 33.09
N MET A 641 8.35 -3.05 32.07
CA MET A 641 6.88 -3.06 32.08
C MET A 641 6.35 -4.08 33.09
N MET A 642 6.96 -5.26 33.18
CA MET A 642 6.58 -6.30 34.15
C MET A 642 6.76 -5.80 35.59
N ASP A 643 7.92 -5.20 35.89
CA ASP A 643 8.23 -4.67 37.21
C ASP A 643 7.27 -3.53 37.59
N ALA A 644 6.88 -2.70 36.63
CA ALA A 644 5.89 -1.65 36.84
C ALA A 644 4.47 -2.21 37.10
N ILE A 645 4.08 -3.26 36.38
CA ILE A 645 2.82 -3.98 36.59
C ILE A 645 2.83 -4.64 37.98
N GLU A 646 3.89 -5.36 38.34
CA GLU A 646 4.02 -5.97 39.67
C GLU A 646 4.00 -4.92 40.79
N GLY A 647 4.73 -3.81 40.64
CA GLY A 647 4.75 -2.73 41.64
C GLY A 647 3.38 -2.09 41.85
N LYS A 648 2.59 -1.95 40.78
CA LYS A 648 1.23 -1.39 40.83
C LYS A 648 0.21 -2.37 41.41
N PHE A 649 0.17 -3.59 40.90
CA PHE A 649 -0.89 -4.57 41.20
C PHE A 649 -0.57 -5.50 42.35
N LYS A 650 0.71 -5.60 42.75
CA LYS A 650 1.23 -6.41 43.85
C LYS A 650 0.74 -7.86 43.82
N PHE A 651 1.16 -8.60 42.80
CA PHE A 651 0.85 -10.01 42.64
C PHE A 651 2.08 -10.91 42.81
N ASP A 652 1.84 -12.19 43.09
CA ASP A 652 2.87 -13.22 43.07
C ASP A 652 3.06 -13.74 41.63
N ARG A 653 4.25 -13.54 41.06
CA ARG A 653 4.60 -13.99 39.70
C ARG A 653 4.33 -15.49 39.50
N SER A 654 4.61 -16.33 40.52
CA SER A 654 4.44 -17.79 40.43
C SER A 654 2.98 -18.24 40.36
N ARG A 655 2.05 -17.38 40.79
CA ARG A 655 0.59 -17.58 40.72
C ARG A 655 -0.08 -16.65 39.70
N THR A 656 0.69 -16.13 38.75
CA THR A 656 0.21 -15.24 37.69
C THR A 656 0.36 -15.90 36.32
N CYS A 657 -0.64 -15.73 35.46
CA CYS A 657 -0.65 -16.22 34.09
C CYS A 657 -0.75 -15.07 33.09
N MET A 658 0.11 -15.07 32.06
CA MET A 658 -0.04 -14.17 30.91
C MET A 658 -0.84 -14.87 29.80
N VAL A 659 -1.90 -14.22 29.33
CA VAL A 659 -2.75 -14.65 28.24
C VAL A 659 -2.50 -13.77 27.03
N GLY A 660 -2.12 -14.37 25.90
CA GLY A 660 -1.72 -13.63 24.70
C GLY A 660 -1.93 -14.43 23.42
N ASP A 661 -1.94 -13.74 22.28
CA ASP A 661 -2.03 -14.34 20.96
C ASP A 661 -0.68 -14.40 20.24
N ARG A 662 0.35 -13.70 20.75
CA ARG A 662 1.63 -13.54 20.06
C ARG A 662 2.81 -14.10 20.85
N ALA A 663 3.54 -15.03 20.24
CA ALA A 663 4.64 -15.76 20.87
C ALA A 663 5.81 -14.84 21.27
N ASN A 664 6.25 -13.96 20.37
CA ASN A 664 7.45 -13.14 20.57
C ASN A 664 7.25 -11.94 21.50
N THR A 665 5.99 -11.61 21.85
CA THR A 665 5.64 -10.51 22.75
C THR A 665 5.03 -11.03 24.04
N ASP A 666 3.83 -11.60 24.00
CA ASP A 666 3.06 -11.92 25.21
C ASP A 666 3.60 -13.15 25.92
N ILE A 667 3.80 -14.23 25.16
CA ILE A 667 4.33 -15.47 25.72
C ILE A 667 5.76 -15.23 26.20
N ARG A 668 6.57 -14.54 25.39
CA ARG A 668 7.91 -14.11 25.78
C ARG A 668 7.90 -13.26 27.06
N PHE A 669 6.98 -12.30 27.16
CA PHE A 669 6.83 -11.42 28.32
C PHE A 669 6.55 -12.22 29.60
N GLY A 670 5.65 -13.21 29.53
CA GLY A 670 5.35 -14.07 30.66
C GLY A 670 6.52 -14.96 31.06
N LEU A 671 7.23 -15.55 30.08
CA LEU A 671 8.38 -16.43 30.34
C LEU A 671 9.58 -15.67 30.91
N GLU A 672 9.98 -14.57 30.27
CA GLU A 672 11.10 -13.72 30.75
C GLU A 672 10.73 -13.03 32.08
N GLY A 673 9.44 -12.74 32.28
CA GLY A 673 8.89 -12.27 33.54
C GLY A 673 8.83 -13.30 34.65
N LYS A 674 9.15 -14.57 34.37
CA LYS A 674 9.09 -15.70 35.31
C LYS A 674 7.70 -15.87 35.91
N LEU A 675 6.66 -15.65 35.11
CA LEU A 675 5.29 -15.93 35.52
C LEU A 675 5.08 -17.44 35.61
N GLY A 676 4.19 -17.86 36.51
CA GLY A 676 3.90 -19.28 36.75
C GLY A 676 3.25 -19.98 35.55
N GLY A 677 2.65 -19.23 34.62
CA GLY A 677 2.06 -19.78 33.42
C GLY A 677 1.94 -18.78 32.27
N THR A 678 1.85 -19.34 31.07
CA THR A 678 1.50 -18.61 29.84
C THR A 678 0.43 -19.38 29.07
N LEU A 679 -0.59 -18.67 28.60
CA LEU A 679 -1.69 -19.21 27.81
C LEU A 679 -1.72 -18.53 26.44
N GLY A 680 -1.55 -19.31 25.38
CA GLY A 680 -1.72 -18.87 23.99
C GLY A 680 -3.17 -19.01 23.52
N VAL A 681 -3.69 -18.05 22.77
CA VAL A 681 -4.96 -18.19 22.02
C VAL A 681 -4.72 -18.08 20.51
N LEU A 682 -5.45 -18.87 19.72
CA LEU A 682 -5.29 -18.92 18.25
C LEU A 682 -6.18 -17.92 17.50
N THR A 683 -6.74 -16.93 18.19
CA THR A 683 -7.60 -15.88 17.61
C THR A 683 -6.84 -14.70 16.99
N GLY A 684 -5.52 -14.63 17.19
CA GLY A 684 -4.69 -13.47 16.80
C GLY A 684 -3.54 -13.82 15.86
N VAL A 685 -2.33 -13.35 16.18
CA VAL A 685 -1.17 -13.32 15.25
C VAL A 685 -0.46 -14.66 15.12
N SER A 686 -0.14 -15.35 16.22
CA SER A 686 0.62 -16.61 16.14
C SER A 686 -0.28 -17.76 15.74
N SER A 687 0.18 -18.52 14.74
CA SER A 687 -0.46 -19.77 14.33
C SER A 687 -0.19 -20.90 15.32
N LYS A 688 -0.94 -22.00 15.17
CA LYS A 688 -0.70 -23.23 15.95
C LYS A 688 0.71 -23.76 15.70
N GLU A 689 1.18 -23.70 14.47
CA GLU A 689 2.52 -24.09 14.06
C GLU A 689 3.58 -23.22 14.76
N ASP A 690 3.35 -21.91 14.89
CA ASP A 690 4.25 -21.00 15.60
C ASP A 690 4.40 -21.38 17.08
N PHE A 691 3.29 -21.72 17.76
CA PHE A 691 3.34 -22.14 19.17
C PHE A 691 3.98 -23.52 19.36
N LEU A 692 3.87 -24.43 18.39
CA LEU A 692 4.42 -25.79 18.49
C LEU A 692 5.89 -25.87 18.07
N ALA A 693 6.26 -25.22 16.97
CA ALA A 693 7.58 -25.30 16.37
C ALA A 693 8.50 -24.15 16.79
N GLY A 694 7.92 -22.99 17.13
CA GLY A 694 8.68 -21.77 17.42
C GLY A 694 9.60 -21.87 18.65
N PRO A 695 10.58 -20.96 18.76
CA PRO A 695 11.53 -20.92 19.87
C PRO A 695 10.90 -20.48 21.19
N ILE A 696 9.75 -19.80 21.13
CA ILE A 696 9.02 -19.29 22.29
C ILE A 696 7.63 -19.91 22.27
N ARG A 697 7.31 -20.67 23.32
CA ARG A 697 6.11 -21.52 23.37
C ARG A 697 5.33 -21.26 24.66
N PRO A 698 3.99 -21.20 24.59
CA PRO A 698 3.19 -21.02 25.79
C PRO A 698 3.19 -22.30 26.65
N SER A 699 2.81 -22.20 27.92
CA SER A 699 2.63 -23.39 28.76
C SER A 699 1.44 -24.21 28.29
N VAL A 700 0.37 -23.53 27.89
CA VAL A 700 -0.86 -24.12 27.36
C VAL A 700 -1.40 -23.25 26.22
N TYR A 701 -2.24 -23.80 25.35
CA TYR A 701 -2.93 -23.01 24.34
C TYR A 701 -4.37 -23.49 24.08
N LEU A 702 -5.19 -22.57 23.59
CA LEU A 702 -6.62 -22.72 23.29
C LEU A 702 -6.93 -22.19 21.87
N ASP A 703 -8.00 -22.69 21.26
CA ASP A 703 -8.48 -22.13 20.00
C ASP A 703 -9.01 -20.71 20.19
N LYS A 704 -9.75 -20.47 21.28
CA LYS A 704 -10.30 -19.16 21.64
C LYS A 704 -10.41 -19.02 23.16
N LEU A 705 -10.44 -17.78 23.63
CA LEU A 705 -10.51 -17.49 25.07
C LEU A 705 -11.74 -18.12 25.74
N SER A 706 -12.87 -18.18 25.04
CA SER A 706 -14.12 -18.74 25.57
C SER A 706 -14.11 -20.24 25.80
N ASP A 707 -13.09 -20.97 25.35
CA ASP A 707 -12.93 -22.38 25.68
C ASP A 707 -12.69 -22.58 27.19
N LEU A 708 -12.21 -21.54 27.90
CA LEU A 708 -12.12 -21.57 29.37
C LEU A 708 -13.49 -21.76 30.05
N LEU A 709 -14.61 -21.44 29.39
CA LEU A 709 -15.95 -21.61 29.94
C LEU A 709 -16.33 -23.08 30.12
N GLU A 710 -15.67 -24.01 29.43
CA GLU A 710 -15.91 -25.45 29.57
C GLU A 710 -15.61 -25.95 30.99
N ALA A 711 -14.85 -25.19 31.79
CA ALA A 711 -14.62 -25.48 33.21
C ALA A 711 -15.86 -25.31 34.11
N LYS A 712 -16.90 -24.56 33.66
CA LYS A 712 -18.22 -24.54 34.33
C LYS A 712 -18.86 -25.91 34.17
#